data_AF-A0A9D6KHF5-F1
#
_entry.id   AF-A0A9D6KHF5-F1
#
_cell.length_a   1.000
_cell.length_b   1.000
_cell.length_c   1.000
_cell.angle_alpha   90.00
_cell.angle_beta   90.00
_cell.angle_gamma   90.00
#
_symmetry.space_group_name_H-M   'P 1'
#
loop_
_entity.id
_entity.type
_entity.pdbx_description
1 polymer ?
#
loop_
_entity_poly.entity_id
_entity_poly.type
_entity_poly.pdbx_seq_one_letter_code
_entity_poly.pdbx_strand_id
1 'polypeptide(L)'
;MARAPLRVLARGEHVELVGLEFESGYYKVRTARGEEGWAWARNLNLATGGTAGVGKTLKLLSSTNLRSSPSTQEAPVRLVQASEPLKLLEPAPQGGYYHVQTANGQQGWIWARSAVLVGPSTATAAPVAPVPAAPVLAAPAPVAPAPAAPAPAAQVAAAAPASEPPPAPRAPEPPKPAPPTARPAPPTAAPTAPVAAEPIEPAPAAAPAAAPAVATATAQPAPATPTTEPEVSAPAPVAPAAAPRARSGASGGLQVGDVLDKSSADLAKGMLPEELLRHYEQGEYVNRIVSYPLGGQIWEQSFVDATKHNAQTLTVNDRGTIVDRTTGQQPAYIYGIPFPDIDPKDPQAGVKIVWNQFLAVWYGGSAHTNTKLIMFNRKGVERELGAEGWFKFYDGEPTKYRTDNPQDLQSQTLALALSPSDLQGTAALGWRYRDPNKRDSQWAFIPALRRGRAVSPANRSDGYLGSDISADDGYFFDGKPEDFEWRVVEQREGLRIVDPDSAAHQVKPRQVASGGWEVLTNRQGYYGYQTDGWQGLPWAPTEAGLARRPIWIIEGKPRDKYYLYGRVVLWIDAETWDGSYHQKFAWSGEHVLTYHVIARINQATGPRPDDETVPASTQAWALAENFKMHRATLAGAKLTPKSPFDRRVPVDTALFDAGQLTRMGK
;
A
#
# COMPACT_ATOMS: atom_id res chain seq x y z
N MET A 1 9.82 -18.01 1.57
CA MET A 1 9.24 -19.32 1.18
C MET A 1 8.47 -19.88 2.36
N ALA A 2 7.17 -20.11 2.24
CA ALA A 2 6.46 -20.97 3.18
C ALA A 2 6.79 -22.44 2.85
N ARG A 3 7.20 -23.24 3.85
CA ARG A 3 7.37 -24.69 3.64
C ARG A 3 5.99 -25.33 3.43
N ALA A 4 5.92 -26.36 2.59
CA ALA A 4 4.71 -27.16 2.44
C ALA A 4 4.28 -27.73 3.81
N PRO A 5 2.97 -27.78 4.13
CA PRO A 5 2.49 -28.30 5.40
C PRO A 5 2.79 -29.80 5.53
N LEU A 6 3.27 -30.23 6.70
CA LEU A 6 3.62 -31.63 6.99
C LEU A 6 2.42 -32.58 6.77
N ARG A 7 1.23 -32.18 7.22
CA ARG A 7 -0.06 -32.83 6.93
C ARG A 7 -1.20 -31.84 7.13
N VAL A 8 -2.32 -32.06 6.43
CA VAL A 8 -3.62 -31.44 6.75
C VAL A 8 -4.33 -32.32 7.78
N LEU A 9 -4.60 -31.78 8.97
CA LEU A 9 -5.39 -32.46 10.00
C LEU A 9 -6.87 -32.48 9.62
N ALA A 10 -7.54 -33.62 9.82
CA ALA A 10 -8.96 -33.77 9.54
C ALA A 10 -9.84 -33.09 10.60
N ARG A 11 -11.05 -32.64 10.21
CA ARG A 11 -12.00 -32.06 11.16
C ARG A 11 -12.46 -33.11 12.17
N GLY A 12 -12.13 -32.91 13.45
CA GLY A 12 -12.41 -33.86 14.53
C GLY A 12 -11.23 -34.77 14.88
N GLU A 13 -10.09 -34.62 14.21
CA GLU A 13 -8.84 -35.30 14.59
C GLU A 13 -8.30 -34.73 15.91
N HIS A 14 -7.95 -35.61 16.86
CA HIS A 14 -7.38 -35.22 18.13
C HIS A 14 -5.85 -35.11 18.05
N VAL A 15 -5.31 -34.02 18.61
CA VAL A 15 -3.87 -33.78 18.76
C VAL A 15 -3.55 -33.34 20.18
N GLU A 16 -2.39 -33.75 20.70
CA GLU A 16 -1.87 -33.35 22.01
C GLU A 16 -1.14 -32.00 21.88
N LEU A 17 -1.27 -31.11 22.88
CA LEU A 17 -0.47 -29.88 22.93
C LEU A 17 0.87 -30.13 23.62
N VAL A 18 1.98 -29.88 22.92
CA VAL A 18 3.32 -30.05 23.49
C VAL A 18 3.68 -28.79 24.30
N GLY A 19 3.74 -28.94 25.63
CA GLY A 19 4.22 -27.91 26.56
C GLY A 19 3.40 -26.61 26.66
N LEU A 20 2.25 -26.51 25.96
CA LEU A 20 1.58 -25.22 25.67
C LEU A 20 2.50 -24.22 24.94
N GLU A 21 3.47 -24.71 24.16
CA GLU A 21 4.33 -23.87 23.32
C GLU A 21 3.47 -23.15 22.26
N PHE A 22 3.45 -21.81 22.33
CA PHE A 22 2.66 -20.94 21.47
C PHE A 22 3.56 -19.88 20.82
N GLU A 23 3.70 -19.94 19.49
CA GLU A 23 4.51 -19.01 18.72
C GLU A 23 3.75 -18.55 17.46
N SER A 24 3.77 -17.24 17.19
CA SER A 24 3.21 -16.65 15.96
C SER A 24 1.77 -17.07 15.60
N GLY A 25 0.94 -17.43 16.59
CA GLY A 25 -0.45 -17.87 16.39
C GLY A 25 -0.65 -19.39 16.33
N TYR A 26 0.42 -20.18 16.37
CA TYR A 26 0.39 -21.63 16.29
C TYR A 26 0.67 -22.25 17.67
N TYR A 27 -0.01 -23.36 17.98
CA TYR A 27 0.45 -24.25 19.04
C TYR A 27 1.36 -25.32 18.43
N LYS A 28 2.36 -25.74 19.20
CA LYS A 28 3.07 -26.99 18.93
C LYS A 28 2.17 -28.17 19.33
N VAL A 29 1.95 -29.08 18.39
CA VAL A 29 1.06 -30.22 18.57
C VAL A 29 1.77 -31.52 18.21
N ARG A 30 1.35 -32.61 18.87
CA ARG A 30 1.74 -33.98 18.55
C ARG A 30 0.50 -34.75 18.09
N THR A 31 0.59 -35.42 16.95
CA THR A 31 -0.50 -36.28 16.46
C THR A 31 -0.53 -37.60 17.23
N ALA A 32 -1.63 -38.35 17.15
CA ALA A 32 -1.72 -39.71 17.70
C ALA A 32 -0.70 -40.70 17.09
N ARG A 33 0.02 -40.32 16.03
CA ARG A 33 1.12 -41.11 15.42
C ARG A 33 2.51 -40.70 15.94
N GLY A 34 2.58 -39.79 16.90
CA GLY A 34 3.83 -39.27 17.46
C GLY A 34 4.50 -38.17 16.62
N GLU A 35 3.89 -37.71 15.53
CA GLU A 35 4.45 -36.65 14.69
C GLU A 35 4.27 -35.29 15.37
N GLU A 36 5.34 -34.53 15.55
CA GLU A 36 5.28 -33.16 16.07
C GLU A 36 5.27 -32.12 14.95
N GLY A 37 4.49 -31.06 15.13
CA GLY A 37 4.41 -29.94 14.19
C GLY A 37 3.68 -28.74 14.78
N TRP A 38 3.52 -27.70 13.97
CA TRP A 38 2.82 -26.46 14.37
C TRP A 38 1.44 -26.40 13.74
N ALA A 39 0.39 -26.33 14.57
CA ALA A 39 -1.00 -26.22 14.12
C ALA A 39 -1.59 -24.88 14.55
N TRP A 40 -2.34 -24.24 13.65
CA TRP A 40 -2.89 -22.91 13.88
C TRP A 40 -3.92 -22.96 15.01
N ALA A 41 -3.68 -22.22 16.10
CA ALA A 41 -4.51 -22.27 17.31
C ALA A 41 -6.00 -22.01 17.05
N ARG A 42 -6.34 -21.16 16.06
CA ARG A 42 -7.74 -20.85 15.70
C ARG A 42 -8.54 -22.04 15.12
N ASN A 43 -7.84 -23.09 14.66
CA ASN A 43 -8.44 -24.29 14.08
C ASN A 43 -8.59 -25.43 15.10
N LEU A 44 -8.10 -25.25 16.33
CA LEU A 44 -8.11 -26.26 17.39
C LEU A 44 -9.18 -25.92 18.43
N ASN A 45 -9.99 -26.91 18.78
CA ASN A 45 -10.85 -26.85 19.97
C ASN A 45 -10.16 -27.62 21.09
N LEU A 46 -10.04 -27.01 22.26
CA LEU A 46 -9.45 -27.67 23.43
C LEU A 46 -10.46 -28.65 24.02
N ALA A 47 -10.18 -29.95 23.91
CA ALA A 47 -10.96 -31.01 24.53
C ALA A 47 -10.29 -31.47 25.83
N THR A 48 -11.08 -31.68 26.88
CA THR A 48 -10.59 -32.04 28.23
C THR A 48 -10.20 -33.52 28.30
N GLY A 49 -8.95 -33.83 27.94
CA GLY A 49 -8.27 -35.10 28.28
C GLY A 49 -7.26 -35.00 29.43
N GLY A 50 -6.96 -33.77 29.89
CA GLY A 50 -6.05 -33.49 31.00
C GLY A 50 -6.46 -32.21 31.72
N THR A 51 -5.96 -32.02 32.94
CA THR A 51 -6.35 -30.94 33.85
C THR A 51 -5.99 -29.55 33.32
N ALA A 52 -6.91 -28.95 32.57
CA ALA A 52 -6.95 -27.52 32.29
C ALA A 52 -7.32 -26.77 33.59
N GLY A 53 -6.34 -26.58 34.47
CA GLY A 53 -6.55 -25.97 35.78
C GLY A 53 -7.20 -24.59 35.70
N VAL A 54 -8.21 -24.37 36.54
CA VAL A 54 -8.81 -23.05 36.84
C VAL A 54 -7.70 -22.07 37.24
N GLY A 55 -7.79 -20.82 36.79
CA GLY A 55 -6.82 -19.76 37.12
C GLY A 55 -5.63 -19.63 36.17
N LYS A 56 -5.57 -20.38 35.06
CA LYS A 56 -4.61 -20.14 33.97
C LYS A 56 -4.87 -18.82 33.23
N THR A 57 -3.80 -18.22 32.71
CA THR A 57 -3.85 -16.97 31.95
C THR A 57 -4.24 -17.22 30.50
N LEU A 58 -5.24 -16.48 30.02
CA LEU A 58 -5.57 -16.33 28.62
C LEU A 58 -4.85 -15.11 28.04
N LYS A 59 -4.27 -15.28 26.85
CA LYS A 59 -3.83 -14.19 25.99
C LYS A 59 -4.85 -13.98 24.89
N LEU A 60 -5.29 -12.74 24.71
CA LEU A 60 -6.15 -12.38 23.58
C LEU A 60 -5.34 -12.34 22.27
N LEU A 61 -5.92 -12.90 21.21
CA LEU A 61 -5.43 -12.79 19.83
C LEU A 61 -5.85 -11.46 19.19
N SER A 62 -6.99 -10.92 19.63
CA SER A 62 -7.54 -9.63 19.24
C SER A 62 -8.47 -9.11 20.35
N SER A 63 -8.71 -7.79 20.38
CA SER A 63 -9.65 -7.18 21.32
C SER A 63 -11.05 -7.78 21.13
N THR A 64 -11.76 -8.08 22.22
CA THR A 64 -13.01 -8.85 22.19
C THR A 64 -14.01 -8.35 23.21
N ASN A 65 -15.29 -8.60 22.96
CA ASN A 65 -16.39 -8.12 23.79
C ASN A 65 -16.53 -8.98 25.05
N LEU A 66 -16.42 -8.36 26.24
CA LEU A 66 -16.84 -8.95 27.51
C LEU A 66 -18.36 -8.85 27.62
N ARG A 67 -19.02 -9.94 28.01
CA ARG A 67 -20.48 -10.06 28.07
C ARG A 67 -20.94 -10.53 29.45
N SER A 68 -22.16 -10.16 29.82
CA SER A 68 -22.88 -10.64 31.01
C SER A 68 -23.19 -12.14 30.94
N SER A 69 -23.46 -12.66 29.74
CA SER A 69 -23.84 -14.05 29.47
C SER A 69 -23.07 -14.63 28.26
N PRO A 70 -22.99 -15.97 28.10
CA PRO A 70 -22.36 -16.63 26.95
C PRO A 70 -23.24 -16.57 25.68
N SER A 71 -23.73 -15.37 25.33
CA SER A 71 -24.72 -15.14 24.27
C SER A 71 -24.52 -13.79 23.59
N THR A 72 -24.89 -13.70 22.31
CA THR A 72 -24.93 -12.43 21.57
C THR A 72 -26.20 -11.61 21.81
N GLN A 73 -27.19 -12.14 22.55
CA GLN A 73 -28.50 -11.50 22.74
C GLN A 73 -28.45 -10.23 23.61
N GLU A 74 -27.50 -10.15 24.55
CA GLU A 74 -27.29 -8.95 25.37
C GLU A 74 -26.18 -8.04 24.81
N ALA A 75 -26.24 -6.76 25.15
CA ALA A 75 -25.18 -5.80 24.81
C ALA A 75 -23.86 -6.16 25.53
N PRO A 76 -22.69 -5.98 24.89
CA PRO A 76 -21.41 -6.11 25.57
C PRO A 76 -21.30 -5.19 26.79
N VAL A 77 -20.71 -5.71 27.87
CA VAL A 77 -20.38 -4.94 29.09
C VAL A 77 -19.27 -3.93 28.78
N ARG A 78 -18.22 -4.36 28.07
CA ARG A 78 -17.22 -3.51 27.43
C ARG A 78 -16.37 -4.29 26.42
N LEU A 79 -15.56 -3.58 25.65
CA LEU A 79 -14.44 -4.16 24.91
C LEU A 79 -13.26 -4.42 25.88
N VAL A 80 -12.68 -5.61 25.78
CA VAL A 80 -11.40 -5.99 26.41
C VAL A 80 -10.31 -5.84 25.36
N GLN A 81 -9.23 -5.12 25.70
CA GLN A 81 -8.14 -4.90 24.76
C GLN A 81 -7.21 -6.10 24.68
N ALA A 82 -6.60 -6.35 23.52
CA ALA A 82 -5.74 -7.53 23.30
C ALA A 82 -4.52 -7.61 24.26
N SER A 83 -4.09 -6.48 24.82
CA SER A 83 -3.02 -6.36 25.81
C SER A 83 -3.47 -6.64 27.26
N GLU A 84 -4.77 -6.74 27.53
CA GLU A 84 -5.30 -6.93 28.88
C GLU A 84 -5.20 -8.41 29.29
N PRO A 85 -4.52 -8.75 30.40
CA PRO A 85 -4.39 -10.12 30.85
C PRO A 85 -5.69 -10.62 31.47
N LEU A 86 -6.13 -11.81 31.06
CA LEU A 86 -7.36 -12.45 31.52
C LEU A 86 -7.06 -13.75 32.26
N LYS A 87 -7.76 -14.00 33.38
CA LYS A 87 -7.80 -15.30 34.04
C LYS A 87 -9.00 -16.11 33.57
N LEU A 88 -8.79 -17.38 33.26
CA LEU A 88 -9.86 -18.33 32.98
C LEU A 88 -10.50 -18.80 34.30
N LEU A 89 -11.80 -18.56 34.46
CA LEU A 89 -12.58 -18.98 35.62
C LEU A 89 -13.12 -20.41 35.48
N GLU A 90 -13.58 -20.77 34.28
CA GLU A 90 -14.13 -22.09 33.98
C GLU A 90 -13.30 -22.81 32.89
N PRO A 91 -12.97 -24.10 33.06
CA PRO A 91 -12.06 -24.80 32.16
C PRO A 91 -12.66 -25.12 30.78
N ALA A 92 -13.98 -25.09 30.64
CA ALA A 92 -14.70 -25.43 29.41
C ALA A 92 -15.48 -24.21 28.88
N PRO A 93 -15.48 -23.94 27.57
CA PRO A 93 -16.27 -22.86 27.00
C PRO A 93 -17.76 -23.23 26.93
N GLN A 94 -18.63 -22.35 27.43
CA GLN A 94 -20.09 -22.49 27.31
C GLN A 94 -20.58 -21.73 26.07
N GLY A 95 -21.34 -22.38 25.19
CA GLY A 95 -21.89 -21.72 23.98
C GLY A 95 -20.83 -21.14 23.00
N GLY A 96 -19.56 -21.53 23.13
CA GLY A 96 -18.43 -20.93 22.41
C GLY A 96 -17.76 -19.74 23.11
N TYR A 97 -18.11 -19.45 24.37
CA TYR A 97 -17.53 -18.39 25.20
C TYR A 97 -16.74 -18.96 26.39
N TYR A 98 -15.60 -18.34 26.74
CA TYR A 98 -14.91 -18.60 28.01
C TYR A 98 -15.44 -17.66 29.10
N HIS A 99 -15.65 -18.20 30.31
CA HIS A 99 -15.86 -17.39 31.51
C HIS A 99 -14.51 -16.89 32.02
N VAL A 100 -14.33 -15.58 32.11
CA VAL A 100 -13.06 -14.95 32.45
C VAL A 100 -13.19 -13.88 33.53
N GLN A 101 -12.08 -13.64 34.21
CA GLN A 101 -11.89 -12.48 35.07
C GLN A 101 -10.77 -11.60 34.52
N THR A 102 -11.06 -10.30 34.44
CA THR A 102 -10.13 -9.24 34.03
C THR A 102 -9.19 -8.83 35.17
N ALA A 103 -8.13 -8.08 34.85
CA ALA A 103 -7.17 -7.60 35.84
C ALA A 103 -7.79 -6.71 36.93
N ASN A 104 -8.88 -5.99 36.63
CA ASN A 104 -9.62 -5.18 37.60
C ASN A 104 -10.73 -5.97 38.35
N GLY A 105 -10.72 -7.29 38.25
CA GLY A 105 -11.63 -8.19 38.98
C GLY A 105 -13.01 -8.40 38.34
N GLN A 106 -13.35 -7.65 37.30
CA GLN A 106 -14.62 -7.77 36.57
C GLN A 106 -14.71 -9.13 35.86
N GLN A 107 -15.80 -9.87 36.11
CA GLN A 107 -16.07 -11.18 35.52
C GLN A 107 -17.01 -11.07 34.32
N GLY A 108 -16.92 -12.00 33.38
CA GLY A 108 -17.83 -12.08 32.24
C GLY A 108 -17.37 -13.06 31.16
N TRP A 109 -18.10 -13.08 30.05
CA TRP A 109 -17.93 -14.05 28.97
C TRP A 109 -17.26 -13.41 27.76
N ILE A 110 -16.20 -14.04 27.25
CA ILE A 110 -15.52 -13.62 26.01
C ILE A 110 -15.58 -14.73 24.96
N TRP A 111 -15.55 -14.37 23.67
CA TRP A 111 -15.62 -15.36 22.60
C TRP A 111 -14.36 -16.23 22.58
N ALA A 112 -14.52 -17.56 22.63
CA ALA A 112 -13.40 -18.48 22.86
C ALA A 112 -12.34 -18.43 21.74
N ARG A 113 -12.74 -18.11 20.50
CA ARG A 113 -11.81 -17.95 19.37
C ARG A 113 -10.96 -16.68 19.42
N SER A 114 -11.28 -15.72 20.29
CA SER A 114 -10.50 -14.51 20.51
C SER A 114 -9.34 -14.72 21.48
N ALA A 115 -9.23 -15.88 22.15
CA ALA A 115 -8.25 -16.12 23.20
C ALA A 115 -7.52 -17.46 23.06
N VAL A 116 -6.29 -17.53 23.58
CA VAL A 116 -5.46 -18.72 23.68
C VAL A 116 -4.93 -18.89 25.10
N LEU A 117 -4.76 -20.14 25.54
CA LEU A 117 -4.17 -20.49 26.83
C LEU A 117 -2.64 -20.40 26.72
N VAL A 118 -2.01 -19.74 27.69
CA VAL A 118 -0.55 -19.62 27.75
C VAL A 118 -0.04 -20.32 29.01
N GLY A 119 1.07 -21.05 28.89
CA GLY A 119 1.77 -21.63 30.03
C GLY A 119 2.42 -20.56 30.94
N PRO A 120 2.86 -20.92 32.16
CA PRO A 120 3.62 -20.00 33.00
C PRO A 120 4.95 -19.64 32.29
N SER A 121 5.12 -18.36 31.98
CA SER A 121 6.35 -17.88 31.34
C SER A 121 7.46 -17.78 32.38
N THR A 122 8.54 -18.55 32.22
CA THR A 122 9.82 -18.32 32.91
C THR A 122 10.56 -17.16 32.24
N ALA A 123 10.01 -15.96 32.37
CA ALA A 123 10.69 -14.71 32.06
C ALA A 123 11.18 -14.09 33.37
N THR A 124 12.49 -14.14 33.62
CA THR A 124 13.12 -13.51 34.79
C THR A 124 12.98 -11.99 34.70
N ALA A 125 12.01 -11.43 35.41
CA ALA A 125 11.87 -9.98 35.55
C ALA A 125 12.91 -9.45 36.56
N ALA A 126 13.72 -8.48 36.14
CA ALA A 126 14.54 -7.70 37.07
C ALA A 126 13.64 -6.80 37.94
N PRO A 127 13.95 -6.60 39.22
CA PRO A 127 13.07 -5.87 40.13
C PRO A 127 13.11 -4.35 39.88
N VAL A 128 11.95 -3.74 39.70
CA VAL A 128 11.77 -2.28 39.73
C VAL A 128 11.22 -1.89 41.10
N ALA A 129 11.86 -0.91 41.75
CA ALA A 129 11.49 -0.45 43.09
C ALA A 129 10.17 0.36 43.09
N PRO A 130 9.39 0.32 44.19
CA PRO A 130 8.10 1.01 44.27
C PRO A 130 8.26 2.51 44.55
N VAL A 131 7.48 3.34 43.85
CA VAL A 131 7.26 4.75 44.18
C VAL A 131 5.96 4.85 45.02
N PRO A 132 5.93 5.58 46.15
CA PRO A 132 4.77 5.63 47.03
C PRO A 132 3.61 6.45 46.47
N ALA A 133 2.38 6.08 46.85
CA ALA A 133 1.15 6.72 46.41
C ALA A 133 0.84 8.04 47.15
N ALA A 134 0.31 9.01 46.41
CA ALA A 134 -0.31 10.24 46.93
C ALA A 134 -1.84 10.09 47.04
N PRO A 135 -2.54 10.87 47.89
CA PRO A 135 -3.85 10.49 48.42
C PRO A 135 -5.04 10.76 47.49
N VAL A 136 -6.10 9.98 47.71
CA VAL A 136 -7.40 10.07 47.02
C VAL A 136 -8.17 11.31 47.51
N LEU A 137 -8.64 12.14 46.58
CA LEU A 137 -9.66 13.16 46.82
C LEU A 137 -11.06 12.65 46.41
N ALA A 138 -12.08 13.01 47.19
CA ALA A 138 -13.40 12.42 47.13
C ALA A 138 -14.24 12.86 45.91
N ALA A 139 -15.15 11.98 45.48
CA ALA A 139 -16.09 12.23 44.39
C ALA A 139 -17.30 13.08 44.84
N PRO A 140 -17.84 13.96 43.96
CA PRO A 140 -19.16 14.56 44.14
C PRO A 140 -20.30 13.60 43.74
N ALA A 141 -21.47 13.79 44.34
CA ALA A 141 -22.68 12.96 44.18
C ALA A 141 -23.38 13.16 42.81
N PRO A 142 -24.25 12.23 42.37
CA PRO A 142 -24.76 12.20 41.00
C PRO A 142 -25.87 13.22 40.71
N VAL A 143 -25.84 13.79 39.51
CA VAL A 143 -26.95 14.60 38.95
C VAL A 143 -27.93 13.68 38.23
N ALA A 144 -29.23 13.91 38.41
CA ALA A 144 -30.32 13.08 37.86
C ALA A 144 -30.41 13.14 36.32
N PRO A 145 -30.90 12.07 35.65
CA PRO A 145 -31.02 12.02 34.20
C PRO A 145 -32.16 12.89 33.66
N ALA A 146 -31.90 13.61 32.57
CA ALA A 146 -32.92 14.24 31.74
C ALA A 146 -33.62 13.22 30.82
N PRO A 147 -34.87 13.45 30.38
CA PRO A 147 -35.70 12.44 29.74
C PRO A 147 -35.26 12.06 28.31
N ALA A 148 -35.61 10.85 27.90
CA ALA A 148 -35.25 10.28 26.61
C ALA A 148 -35.92 10.99 25.42
N ALA A 149 -35.13 11.30 24.39
CA ALA A 149 -35.60 11.65 23.05
C ALA A 149 -35.87 10.37 22.23
N PRO A 150 -36.80 10.41 21.25
CA PRO A 150 -37.32 9.19 20.60
C PRO A 150 -36.34 8.56 19.60
N ALA A 151 -36.55 7.25 19.36
CA ALA A 151 -35.73 6.44 18.46
C ALA A 151 -35.81 6.92 16.99
N PRO A 152 -34.70 6.84 16.22
CA PRO A 152 -34.74 7.10 14.78
C PRO A 152 -35.50 6.00 14.05
N ALA A 153 -36.45 6.40 13.21
CA ALA A 153 -37.25 5.50 12.39
C ALA A 153 -36.40 4.77 11.33
N ALA A 154 -36.81 3.55 10.97
CA ALA A 154 -36.16 2.77 9.92
C ALA A 154 -36.23 3.50 8.57
N GLN A 155 -35.09 3.62 7.88
CA GLN A 155 -35.08 4.09 6.49
C GLN A 155 -35.59 2.98 5.57
N VAL A 156 -36.68 3.30 4.87
CA VAL A 156 -37.37 2.43 3.92
C VAL A 156 -36.58 2.34 2.61
N ALA A 157 -36.57 1.16 1.99
CA ALA A 157 -35.97 0.96 0.68
C ALA A 157 -36.65 1.84 -0.40
N ALA A 158 -35.85 2.54 -1.19
CA ALA A 158 -36.36 3.32 -2.32
C ALA A 158 -36.90 2.39 -3.42
N ALA A 159 -38.16 2.61 -3.81
CA ALA A 159 -38.85 1.83 -4.84
C ALA A 159 -38.54 2.32 -6.26
N ALA A 160 -38.76 1.45 -7.24
CA ALA A 160 -38.67 1.75 -8.67
C ALA A 160 -39.78 2.73 -9.13
N PRO A 161 -39.57 3.50 -10.22
CA PRO A 161 -40.56 4.44 -10.73
C PRO A 161 -41.81 3.75 -11.33
N ALA A 162 -42.94 4.47 -11.27
CA ALA A 162 -44.26 3.95 -11.62
C ALA A 162 -44.54 3.86 -13.13
N SER A 163 -45.52 3.02 -13.48
CA SER A 163 -45.95 2.69 -14.83
C SER A 163 -46.89 3.73 -15.48
N GLU A 164 -46.74 3.92 -16.79
CA GLU A 164 -47.70 4.67 -17.64
C GLU A 164 -49.02 3.90 -17.87
N PRO A 165 -50.12 4.60 -18.20
CA PRO A 165 -51.41 4.00 -18.53
C PRO A 165 -51.47 3.44 -19.97
N PRO A 166 -52.35 2.44 -20.25
CA PRO A 166 -52.37 1.72 -21.52
C PRO A 166 -53.10 2.48 -22.66
N PRO A 167 -52.67 2.31 -23.93
CA PRO A 167 -53.35 2.87 -25.10
C PRO A 167 -54.52 1.99 -25.60
N ALA A 168 -55.42 2.60 -26.38
CA ALA A 168 -56.60 1.99 -26.98
C ALA A 168 -56.27 0.92 -28.06
N PRO A 169 -57.17 -0.04 -28.35
CA PRO A 169 -56.85 -1.22 -29.16
C PRO A 169 -56.68 -0.90 -30.66
N ARG A 170 -55.69 -1.56 -31.28
CA ARG A 170 -55.38 -1.47 -32.72
C ARG A 170 -55.81 -2.76 -33.43
N ALA A 171 -56.21 -2.64 -34.70
CA ALA A 171 -56.72 -3.75 -35.53
C ALA A 171 -55.67 -4.88 -35.75
N PRO A 172 -56.10 -6.12 -36.03
CA PRO A 172 -55.20 -7.28 -36.15
C PRO A 172 -54.32 -7.25 -37.41
N GLU A 173 -53.03 -7.55 -37.26
CA GLU A 173 -52.06 -7.75 -38.34
C GLU A 173 -51.91 -9.24 -38.73
N PRO A 174 -51.42 -9.54 -39.97
CA PRO A 174 -51.35 -10.89 -40.53
C PRO A 174 -50.23 -11.77 -39.94
N PRO A 175 -50.26 -13.11 -40.16
CA PRO A 175 -49.33 -14.04 -39.53
C PRO A 175 -47.86 -13.88 -39.99
N LYS A 176 -46.93 -14.05 -39.05
CA LYS A 176 -45.48 -14.07 -39.30
C LYS A 176 -45.02 -15.37 -39.99
N PRO A 177 -43.95 -15.32 -40.82
CA PRO A 177 -43.39 -16.49 -41.49
C PRO A 177 -42.62 -17.41 -40.52
N ALA A 178 -42.50 -18.69 -40.91
CA ALA A 178 -41.85 -19.76 -40.13
C ALA A 178 -40.31 -19.64 -40.09
N PRO A 179 -39.65 -20.19 -39.06
CA PRO A 179 -38.19 -20.17 -38.93
C PRO A 179 -37.48 -21.11 -39.94
N PRO A 180 -36.27 -20.76 -40.40
CA PRO A 180 -35.50 -21.59 -41.34
C PRO A 180 -34.95 -22.86 -40.68
N THR A 181 -34.88 -23.93 -41.47
CA THR A 181 -34.47 -25.28 -41.07
C THR A 181 -32.95 -25.43 -40.92
N ALA A 182 -32.53 -26.37 -40.07
CA ALA A 182 -31.13 -26.67 -39.79
C ALA A 182 -30.40 -27.29 -40.99
N ARG A 183 -29.11 -26.96 -41.16
CA ARG A 183 -28.18 -27.69 -42.05
C ARG A 183 -27.41 -28.77 -41.27
N PRO A 184 -27.04 -29.90 -41.92
CA PRO A 184 -26.42 -31.04 -41.26
C PRO A 184 -24.91 -30.87 -41.02
N ALA A 185 -24.38 -31.60 -40.03
CA ALA A 185 -22.96 -31.63 -39.68
C ALA A 185 -22.13 -32.56 -40.59
N PRO A 186 -20.84 -32.26 -40.84
CA PRO A 186 -19.90 -33.19 -41.48
C PRO A 186 -19.39 -34.27 -40.50
N PRO A 187 -18.90 -35.42 -40.99
CA PRO A 187 -18.65 -36.61 -40.18
C PRO A 187 -17.32 -36.63 -39.41
N THR A 188 -17.31 -37.42 -38.33
CA THR A 188 -16.19 -37.69 -37.42
C THR A 188 -15.07 -38.51 -38.07
N ALA A 189 -13.81 -38.21 -37.73
CA ALA A 189 -12.66 -39.08 -38.00
C ALA A 189 -11.92 -39.41 -36.68
N ALA A 190 -11.38 -40.63 -36.60
CA ALA A 190 -10.77 -41.23 -35.40
C ALA A 190 -9.27 -40.86 -35.26
N PRO A 191 -8.62 -41.12 -34.10
CA PRO A 191 -7.32 -40.53 -33.78
C PRO A 191 -6.12 -41.32 -34.36
N THR A 192 -5.09 -40.59 -34.79
CA THR A 192 -3.77 -41.13 -35.12
C THR A 192 -2.70 -40.69 -34.12
N ALA A 193 -1.79 -41.61 -33.80
CA ALA A 193 -0.69 -41.45 -32.85
C ALA A 193 0.52 -40.72 -33.50
N PRO A 194 1.56 -40.33 -32.74
CA PRO A 194 2.49 -39.27 -33.15
C PRO A 194 3.50 -39.72 -34.21
N VAL A 195 3.85 -38.80 -35.12
CA VAL A 195 4.97 -38.93 -36.06
C VAL A 195 6.22 -38.33 -35.41
N ALA A 196 7.35 -39.05 -35.54
CA ALA A 196 8.63 -38.65 -34.97
C ALA A 196 9.21 -37.41 -35.66
N ALA A 197 9.99 -36.62 -34.91
CA ALA A 197 10.86 -35.60 -35.49
C ALA A 197 12.12 -36.26 -36.04
N GLU A 198 12.49 -35.93 -37.29
CA GLU A 198 13.84 -36.18 -37.81
C GLU A 198 14.76 -34.96 -37.55
N PRO A 199 16.08 -35.18 -37.42
CA PRO A 199 17.00 -34.18 -36.90
C PRO A 199 17.55 -33.24 -37.98
N ILE A 200 17.72 -31.97 -37.63
CA ILE A 200 18.53 -31.03 -38.42
C ILE A 200 19.97 -31.09 -37.91
N GLU A 201 20.91 -31.47 -38.77
CA GLU A 201 22.34 -31.50 -38.45
C GLU A 201 22.95 -30.09 -38.26
N PRO A 202 23.98 -29.94 -37.40
CA PRO A 202 24.64 -28.66 -37.16
C PRO A 202 25.95 -28.49 -37.96
N ALA A 203 26.23 -27.27 -38.43
CA ALA A 203 27.56 -26.86 -38.86
C ALA A 203 27.72 -25.31 -38.84
N PRO A 204 28.94 -24.77 -38.65
CA PRO A 204 29.95 -25.21 -37.68
C PRO A 204 30.46 -24.05 -36.82
N ALA A 205 31.21 -24.37 -35.75
CA ALA A 205 31.83 -23.37 -34.89
C ALA A 205 33.06 -22.69 -35.54
N ALA A 206 33.29 -21.41 -35.23
CA ALA A 206 34.49 -20.68 -35.60
C ALA A 206 35.07 -19.90 -34.40
N ALA A 207 36.25 -20.33 -33.96
CA ALA A 207 37.18 -19.65 -33.05
C ALA A 207 38.57 -20.31 -33.26
N PRO A 208 39.70 -19.72 -32.81
CA PRO A 208 39.88 -18.41 -32.17
C PRO A 208 40.81 -17.47 -32.97
N ALA A 209 40.99 -16.23 -32.49
CA ALA A 209 42.10 -15.37 -32.89
C ALA A 209 42.80 -14.81 -31.65
N ALA A 210 44.13 -14.83 -31.65
CA ALA A 210 44.97 -14.54 -30.48
C ALA A 210 45.37 -13.05 -30.38
N ALA A 211 45.78 -12.64 -29.19
CA ALA A 211 46.36 -11.33 -28.91
C ALA A 211 47.80 -11.18 -29.44
N PRO A 212 48.35 -9.96 -29.45
CA PRO A 212 49.78 -9.73 -29.29
C PRO A 212 50.15 -9.02 -27.97
N ALA A 213 51.39 -9.27 -27.55
CA ALA A 213 52.11 -8.60 -26.45
C ALA A 213 53.64 -8.69 -26.78
N VAL A 214 54.60 -8.08 -26.07
CA VAL A 214 54.63 -7.46 -24.73
C VAL A 214 55.52 -6.20 -24.80
N ALA A 215 55.25 -5.17 -23.98
CA ALA A 215 56.28 -4.21 -23.59
C ALA A 215 56.34 -4.06 -22.06
N THR A 216 57.41 -4.57 -21.46
CA THR A 216 57.67 -4.65 -20.02
C THR A 216 58.47 -3.46 -19.51
N ALA A 217 58.17 -3.01 -18.29
CA ALA A 217 59.15 -2.36 -17.42
C ALA A 217 58.87 -2.70 -15.95
N THR A 218 59.83 -3.38 -15.32
CA THR A 218 59.80 -3.84 -13.92
C THR A 218 60.35 -2.80 -12.95
N ALA A 219 59.75 -2.66 -11.77
CA ALA A 219 60.47 -2.34 -10.52
C ALA A 219 59.64 -2.77 -9.28
N GLN A 220 60.32 -3.20 -8.22
CA GLN A 220 59.78 -3.72 -6.96
C GLN A 220 60.13 -2.76 -5.78
N PRO A 221 59.94 -3.03 -4.47
CA PRO A 221 59.22 -2.08 -3.60
C PRO A 221 59.98 -1.59 -2.34
N ALA A 222 59.26 -0.85 -1.47
CA ALA A 222 59.54 -0.56 -0.05
C ALA A 222 60.61 0.55 0.22
N PRO A 223 60.58 1.25 1.39
CA PRO A 223 59.95 0.88 2.68
C PRO A 223 58.99 1.91 3.34
N ALA A 224 58.41 1.48 4.48
CA ALA A 224 57.66 2.28 5.45
C ALA A 224 58.60 3.28 6.21
N THR A 225 58.18 4.21 7.08
CA THR A 225 57.25 4.13 8.24
C THR A 225 57.00 5.57 8.83
N PRO A 226 56.49 5.76 10.06
CA PRO A 226 55.08 5.86 10.50
C PRO A 226 54.62 7.30 10.88
N THR A 227 53.31 7.55 11.07
CA THR A 227 52.84 8.42 12.17
C THR A 227 51.35 8.26 12.54
N THR A 228 51.12 7.92 13.83
CA THR A 228 49.98 8.27 14.72
C THR A 228 48.52 8.25 14.24
N GLU A 229 47.75 7.35 14.86
CA GLU A 229 46.30 7.50 15.12
C GLU A 229 45.99 8.73 15.99
N PRO A 230 44.71 9.14 16.04
CA PRO A 230 44.08 9.22 17.36
C PRO A 230 42.72 8.51 17.46
N GLU A 231 42.66 7.57 18.39
CA GLU A 231 41.62 7.34 19.41
C GLU A 231 40.12 7.43 19.02
N VAL A 232 39.45 6.27 19.11
CA VAL A 232 37.99 6.12 19.01
C VAL A 232 37.31 6.64 20.27
N SER A 233 36.46 7.66 20.15
CA SER A 233 35.57 8.11 21.22
C SER A 233 34.14 7.58 21.03
N ALA A 234 33.54 7.05 22.09
CA ALA A 234 32.21 6.44 22.09
C ALA A 234 31.08 7.51 22.02
N PRO A 235 29.90 7.19 21.47
CA PRO A 235 28.79 8.14 21.39
C PRO A 235 28.22 8.48 22.77
N ALA A 236 28.16 9.76 23.10
CA ALA A 236 27.53 10.27 24.31
C ALA A 236 25.98 10.28 24.20
N PRO A 237 25.24 10.17 25.32
CA PRO A 237 23.79 10.00 25.30
C PRO A 237 23.01 11.27 24.92
N VAL A 238 21.82 11.07 24.36
CA VAL A 238 20.87 12.14 23.98
C VAL A 238 20.36 12.88 25.22
N ALA A 239 20.52 14.20 25.24
CA ALA A 239 19.97 15.10 26.26
C ALA A 239 18.67 15.78 25.76
N PRO A 240 17.74 16.17 26.66
CA PRO A 240 16.39 16.59 26.27
C PRO A 240 16.31 17.99 25.65
N ALA A 241 15.19 18.25 24.97
CA ALA A 241 14.95 19.44 24.16
C ALA A 241 15.12 20.77 24.93
N ALA A 242 15.89 21.69 24.34
CA ALA A 242 15.97 23.09 24.75
C ALA A 242 14.94 23.95 24.00
N ALA A 243 14.33 24.90 24.70
CA ALA A 243 13.28 25.79 24.18
C ALA A 243 13.76 26.67 22.99
N PRO A 244 12.85 27.06 22.08
CA PRO A 244 13.23 27.82 20.89
C PRO A 244 13.72 29.23 21.25
N ARG A 245 14.93 29.57 20.77
CA ARG A 245 15.38 30.97 20.73
C ARG A 245 14.61 31.71 19.64
N ALA A 246 13.72 32.63 20.04
CA ALA A 246 13.13 33.57 19.11
C ALA A 246 14.23 34.38 18.40
N ARG A 247 14.30 34.28 17.07
CA ARG A 247 15.08 35.21 16.24
C ARG A 247 14.20 36.40 15.89
N SER A 248 14.68 37.60 16.22
CA SER A 248 14.10 38.87 15.81
C SER A 248 14.17 39.03 14.29
N GLY A 249 13.17 39.72 13.74
CA GLY A 249 12.84 39.74 12.31
C GLY A 249 14.00 39.97 11.34
N ALA A 250 14.03 39.12 10.32
CA ALA A 250 14.60 39.39 9.01
C ALA A 250 13.63 38.84 7.96
N SER A 251 13.49 39.53 6.83
CA SER A 251 12.57 39.18 5.73
C SER A 251 13.11 38.01 4.86
N GLY A 252 13.46 36.89 5.49
CA GLY A 252 13.93 35.67 4.84
C GLY A 252 12.85 34.59 4.83
N GLY A 253 12.61 33.98 3.68
CA GLY A 253 11.77 32.78 3.59
C GLY A 253 12.46 31.53 4.14
N LEU A 254 11.72 30.43 4.25
CA LEU A 254 12.17 29.14 4.82
C LEU A 254 13.48 28.62 4.20
N GLN A 255 14.46 28.33 5.06
CA GLN A 255 15.80 27.80 4.76
C GLN A 255 15.95 26.35 5.21
N VAL A 256 16.94 25.63 4.67
CA VAL A 256 17.29 24.28 5.14
C VAL A 256 17.73 24.31 6.59
N GLY A 257 17.16 23.45 7.42
CA GLY A 257 17.36 23.39 8.86
C GLY A 257 16.29 24.12 9.69
N ASP A 258 15.46 24.97 9.07
CA ASP A 258 14.30 25.56 9.74
C ASP A 258 13.23 24.50 10.05
N VAL A 259 12.30 24.85 10.94
CA VAL A 259 11.10 24.05 11.24
C VAL A 259 9.88 24.80 10.72
N LEU A 260 9.05 24.13 9.93
CA LEU A 260 7.71 24.58 9.61
C LEU A 260 6.75 24.10 10.72
N ASP A 261 6.22 25.05 11.48
CA ASP A 261 5.25 24.84 12.55
C ASP A 261 4.26 26.02 12.61
N LYS A 262 3.42 26.06 13.63
CA LYS A 262 2.41 27.11 13.85
C LYS A 262 2.95 28.54 13.88
N SER A 263 4.19 28.75 14.31
CA SER A 263 4.84 30.06 14.38
C SER A 263 5.45 30.51 13.05
N SER A 264 5.73 29.58 12.14
CA SER A 264 6.38 29.82 10.85
C SER A 264 5.52 29.50 9.62
N ALA A 265 4.30 28.97 9.82
CA ALA A 265 3.37 28.55 8.77
C ALA A 265 3.16 29.62 7.67
N ASP A 266 3.04 30.90 8.04
CA ASP A 266 2.89 32.02 7.11
C ASP A 266 3.98 32.07 6.01
N LEU A 267 5.19 31.58 6.31
CA LEU A 267 6.32 31.54 5.37
C LEU A 267 6.18 30.47 4.28
N ALA A 268 5.23 29.53 4.43
CA ALA A 268 4.89 28.49 3.44
C ALA A 268 3.66 28.83 2.58
N LYS A 269 3.09 30.04 2.70
CA LYS A 269 1.98 30.51 1.86
C LYS A 269 2.37 30.45 0.38
N GLY A 270 1.51 29.81 -0.42
CA GLY A 270 1.78 29.54 -1.83
C GLY A 270 2.78 28.40 -2.09
N MET A 271 3.42 27.82 -1.09
CA MET A 271 4.34 26.68 -1.29
C MET A 271 3.69 25.30 -1.08
N LEU A 272 2.56 25.25 -0.37
CA LEU A 272 1.76 24.05 -0.12
C LEU A 272 0.33 24.24 -0.66
N PRO A 273 -0.44 23.16 -0.87
CA PRO A 273 -1.89 23.26 -0.98
C PRO A 273 -2.48 23.87 0.31
N GLU A 274 -3.51 24.69 0.20
CA GLU A 274 -4.06 25.49 1.31
C GLU A 274 -4.59 24.63 2.46
N GLU A 275 -5.12 23.44 2.15
CA GLU A 275 -5.53 22.44 3.12
C GLU A 275 -4.36 21.88 3.94
N LEU A 276 -3.17 21.67 3.36
CA LEU A 276 -1.99 21.21 4.10
C LEU A 276 -1.40 22.34 4.94
N LEU A 277 -1.36 23.56 4.38
CA LEU A 277 -0.89 24.73 5.08
C LEU A 277 -1.67 24.95 6.39
N ARG A 278 -3.00 24.78 6.35
CA ARG A 278 -3.87 24.88 7.52
C ARG A 278 -3.49 23.93 8.67
N HIS A 279 -2.92 22.75 8.39
CA HIS A 279 -2.41 21.89 9.47
C HIS A 279 -1.21 22.50 10.18
N TYR A 280 -0.28 23.13 9.46
CA TYR A 280 0.83 23.86 10.09
C TYR A 280 0.31 25.08 10.89
N GLU A 281 -0.60 25.89 10.31
CA GLU A 281 -1.23 27.04 10.99
C GLU A 281 -1.97 26.64 12.28
N GLN A 282 -2.54 25.42 12.33
CA GLN A 282 -3.23 24.92 13.50
C GLN A 282 -2.28 24.31 14.54
N GLY A 283 -1.05 23.95 14.15
CA GLY A 283 -0.09 23.17 14.96
C GLY A 283 -0.34 21.65 14.87
N GLU A 284 -1.11 21.22 13.88
CA GLU A 284 -1.47 19.83 13.62
C GLU A 284 -0.37 19.04 12.90
N TYR A 285 0.47 19.72 12.09
CA TYR A 285 1.70 19.20 11.47
C TYR A 285 2.91 20.05 11.91
N VAL A 286 4.08 19.41 12.00
CA VAL A 286 5.38 20.03 12.27
C VAL A 286 6.45 19.25 11.51
N ASN A 287 7.23 19.90 10.65
CA ASN A 287 8.24 19.25 9.83
C ASN A 287 9.49 20.12 9.65
N ARG A 288 10.67 19.49 9.54
CA ARG A 288 11.92 20.20 9.24
C ARG A 288 12.04 20.48 7.74
N ILE A 289 12.55 21.65 7.39
CA ILE A 289 12.98 21.93 6.03
C ILE A 289 14.32 21.22 5.81
N VAL A 290 14.40 20.35 4.79
CA VAL A 290 15.58 19.54 4.48
C VAL A 290 16.10 19.82 3.07
N SER A 291 17.36 19.49 2.84
CA SER A 291 17.95 19.61 1.50
C SER A 291 17.49 18.46 0.60
N TYR A 292 17.04 18.79 -0.60
CA TYR A 292 16.93 17.85 -1.72
C TYR A 292 17.29 18.60 -3.02
N PRO A 293 18.59 18.72 -3.34
CA PRO A 293 19.06 19.63 -4.38
C PRO A 293 18.61 19.21 -5.78
N LEU A 294 18.59 20.17 -6.71
CA LEU A 294 18.42 19.87 -8.13
C LEU A 294 19.61 19.04 -8.64
N GLY A 295 19.34 18.08 -9.52
CA GLY A 295 20.31 17.09 -9.98
C GLY A 295 20.57 15.96 -8.96
N GLY A 296 19.84 15.92 -7.85
CA GLY A 296 19.96 14.85 -6.85
C GLY A 296 19.34 13.53 -7.31
N GLN A 297 18.35 13.54 -8.22
CA GLN A 297 17.72 12.30 -8.66
C GLN A 297 18.64 11.51 -9.60
N ILE A 298 19.15 10.38 -9.08
CA ILE A 298 19.94 9.44 -9.86
C ILE A 298 19.05 8.55 -10.73
N TRP A 299 19.53 8.23 -11.93
CA TRP A 299 18.90 7.30 -12.87
C TRP A 299 20.00 6.46 -13.51
N GLU A 300 19.69 5.22 -13.90
CA GLU A 300 20.60 4.42 -14.72
C GLU A 300 20.90 5.13 -16.05
N GLN A 301 22.16 5.06 -16.49
CA GLN A 301 22.60 5.68 -17.75
C GLN A 301 21.76 5.24 -18.96
N SER A 302 21.32 3.97 -18.99
CA SER A 302 20.42 3.44 -20.01
C SER A 302 19.07 4.17 -20.08
N PHE A 303 18.52 4.60 -18.94
CA PHE A 303 17.26 5.33 -18.84
C PHE A 303 17.46 6.80 -19.22
N VAL A 304 18.60 7.39 -18.86
CA VAL A 304 19.01 8.74 -19.28
C VAL A 304 19.18 8.82 -20.80
N ASP A 305 19.81 7.83 -21.42
CA ASP A 305 20.04 7.85 -22.87
C ASP A 305 18.76 7.56 -23.67
N ALA A 306 17.88 6.68 -23.16
CA ALA A 306 16.53 6.53 -23.72
C ALA A 306 15.70 7.82 -23.58
N THR A 307 15.82 8.53 -22.47
CA THR A 307 15.15 9.84 -22.27
C THR A 307 15.59 10.88 -23.31
N LYS A 308 16.90 10.98 -23.59
CA LYS A 308 17.43 11.87 -24.64
C LYS A 308 16.91 11.49 -26.04
N HIS A 309 16.78 10.19 -26.32
CA HIS A 309 16.21 9.71 -27.58
C HIS A 309 14.72 10.08 -27.71
N ASN A 310 13.94 9.81 -26.66
CA ASN A 310 12.49 10.09 -26.63
C ASN A 310 12.16 11.57 -26.89
N ALA A 311 12.98 12.50 -26.36
CA ALA A 311 12.81 13.93 -26.59
C ALA A 311 12.72 14.28 -28.10
N GLN A 312 13.45 13.51 -28.93
CA GLN A 312 13.54 13.71 -30.38
C GLN A 312 12.49 12.89 -31.15
N THR A 313 12.06 11.73 -30.64
CA THR A 313 11.22 10.78 -31.38
C THR A 313 9.78 10.70 -30.91
N LEU A 314 9.46 10.99 -29.65
CA LEU A 314 8.11 10.82 -29.10
C LEU A 314 7.32 12.13 -29.00
N THR A 315 6.03 12.04 -29.28
CA THR A 315 5.01 13.07 -29.00
C THR A 315 3.75 12.40 -28.45
N VAL A 316 2.67 13.16 -28.26
CA VAL A 316 1.32 12.60 -28.08
C VAL A 316 0.42 12.94 -29.28
N ASN A 317 -0.56 12.09 -29.56
CA ASN A 317 -1.63 12.37 -30.52
C ASN A 317 -2.76 13.21 -29.88
N ASP A 318 -3.80 13.55 -30.65
CA ASP A 318 -4.94 14.36 -30.18
C ASP A 318 -5.70 13.75 -28.99
N ARG A 319 -5.66 12.42 -28.82
CA ARG A 319 -6.26 11.71 -27.69
C ARG A 319 -5.38 11.75 -26.43
N GLY A 320 -4.11 12.12 -26.58
CA GLY A 320 -3.11 12.16 -25.51
C GLY A 320 -2.24 10.89 -25.41
N THR A 321 -2.38 9.92 -26.32
CA THR A 321 -1.56 8.70 -26.32
C THR A 321 -0.17 8.99 -26.86
N ILE A 322 0.87 8.43 -26.23
CA ILE A 322 2.27 8.52 -26.71
C ILE A 322 2.39 7.83 -28.07
N VAL A 323 2.95 8.56 -29.05
CA VAL A 323 3.23 8.07 -30.41
C VAL A 323 4.62 8.51 -30.87
N ASP A 324 5.22 7.72 -31.77
CA ASP A 324 6.38 8.16 -32.53
C ASP A 324 5.99 9.27 -33.52
N ARG A 325 6.81 10.33 -33.59
CA ARG A 325 6.58 11.55 -34.37
C ARG A 325 6.56 11.33 -35.88
N THR A 326 7.24 10.28 -36.36
CA THR A 326 7.43 10.03 -37.80
C THR A 326 6.32 9.15 -38.36
N THR A 327 5.94 8.12 -37.61
CA THR A 327 5.00 7.07 -38.01
C THR A 327 3.58 7.31 -37.49
N GLY A 328 3.42 8.13 -36.44
CA GLY A 328 2.15 8.33 -35.73
C GLY A 328 1.67 7.10 -34.96
N GLN A 329 2.47 6.04 -34.86
CA GLN A 329 2.12 4.80 -34.17
C GLN A 329 2.58 4.83 -32.71
N GLN A 330 1.84 4.15 -31.83
CA GLN A 330 2.28 3.92 -30.45
C GLN A 330 3.50 2.99 -30.46
N PRO A 331 4.61 3.32 -29.77
CA PRO A 331 5.74 2.41 -29.63
C PRO A 331 5.32 1.11 -28.95
N ALA A 332 5.84 -0.03 -29.40
CA ALA A 332 5.60 -1.33 -28.78
C ALA A 332 6.14 -1.43 -27.34
N TYR A 333 7.07 -0.55 -26.98
CA TYR A 333 7.70 -0.46 -25.66
C TYR A 333 8.19 0.98 -25.42
N ILE A 334 8.07 1.50 -24.20
CA ILE A 334 8.57 2.83 -23.81
C ILE A 334 9.54 2.73 -22.62
N TYR A 335 10.77 3.22 -22.81
CA TYR A 335 11.83 3.32 -21.78
C TYR A 335 12.29 4.77 -21.65
N GLY A 336 12.74 5.20 -20.47
CA GLY A 336 13.09 6.61 -20.22
C GLY A 336 11.87 7.50 -19.97
N ILE A 337 12.12 8.76 -19.62
CA ILE A 337 11.09 9.80 -19.58
C ILE A 337 10.70 10.14 -21.04
N PRO A 338 9.40 10.12 -21.41
CA PRO A 338 8.99 10.38 -22.80
C PRO A 338 9.20 11.84 -23.25
N PHE A 339 8.97 12.80 -22.35
CA PHE A 339 8.94 14.23 -22.69
C PHE A 339 9.77 15.06 -21.69
N PRO A 340 11.11 14.92 -21.65
CA PRO A 340 11.93 15.64 -20.69
C PRO A 340 11.87 17.17 -20.88
N ASP A 341 11.71 17.63 -22.13
CA ASP A 341 11.61 19.04 -22.49
C ASP A 341 10.15 19.41 -22.77
N ILE A 342 9.54 20.24 -21.92
CA ILE A 342 8.14 20.69 -22.03
C ILE A 342 8.06 22.21 -21.95
N ASP A 343 7.51 22.85 -22.99
CA ASP A 343 7.07 24.25 -22.92
C ASP A 343 5.75 24.33 -22.14
N PRO A 344 5.65 25.10 -21.03
CA PRO A 344 4.39 25.32 -20.31
C PRO A 344 3.21 25.79 -21.20
N LYS A 345 3.50 26.38 -22.36
CA LYS A 345 2.50 26.93 -23.31
C LYS A 345 2.01 25.91 -24.33
N ASP A 346 2.63 24.74 -24.42
CA ASP A 346 2.15 23.65 -25.28
C ASP A 346 0.75 23.20 -24.78
N PRO A 347 -0.31 23.20 -25.63
CA PRO A 347 -1.63 22.75 -25.22
C PRO A 347 -1.65 21.27 -24.76
N GLN A 348 -0.65 20.48 -25.12
CA GLN A 348 -0.47 19.09 -24.69
C GLN A 348 0.51 18.95 -23.50
N ALA A 349 1.07 20.03 -22.95
CA ALA A 349 2.02 19.98 -21.83
C ALA A 349 1.46 19.19 -20.64
N GLY A 350 0.19 19.41 -20.28
CA GLY A 350 -0.45 18.73 -19.15
C GLY A 350 -0.42 17.20 -19.26
N VAL A 351 -0.80 16.64 -20.42
CA VAL A 351 -0.78 15.18 -20.61
C VAL A 351 0.64 14.62 -20.72
N LYS A 352 1.59 15.40 -21.26
CA LYS A 352 3.02 15.04 -21.30
C LYS A 352 3.63 14.94 -19.90
N ILE A 353 3.31 15.89 -19.00
CA ILE A 353 3.73 15.86 -17.60
C ILE A 353 3.20 14.61 -16.88
N VAL A 354 1.93 14.23 -17.12
CA VAL A 354 1.35 13.00 -16.54
C VAL A 354 2.08 11.75 -17.05
N TRP A 355 2.36 11.66 -18.36
CA TRP A 355 3.11 10.53 -18.91
C TRP A 355 4.52 10.37 -18.32
N ASN A 356 5.23 11.48 -18.12
CA ASN A 356 6.52 11.45 -17.43
C ASN A 356 6.40 10.90 -16.01
N GLN A 357 5.33 11.26 -15.28
CA GLN A 357 5.08 10.73 -13.94
C GLN A 357 4.81 9.23 -13.93
N PHE A 358 4.09 8.69 -14.92
CA PHE A 358 3.92 7.25 -15.07
C PHE A 358 5.26 6.55 -15.31
N LEU A 359 6.08 7.01 -16.26
CA LEU A 359 7.37 6.38 -16.57
C LEU A 359 8.39 6.50 -15.43
N ALA A 360 8.40 7.60 -14.68
CA ALA A 360 9.20 7.75 -13.47
C ALA A 360 8.80 6.74 -12.37
N VAL A 361 7.52 6.41 -12.23
CA VAL A 361 7.03 5.37 -11.31
C VAL A 361 7.37 3.96 -11.82
N TRP A 362 7.21 3.71 -13.12
CA TRP A 362 7.44 2.42 -13.75
C TRP A 362 8.93 2.05 -13.86
N TYR A 363 9.85 3.03 -13.81
CA TYR A 363 11.29 2.80 -13.65
C TYR A 363 11.65 1.99 -12.39
N GLY A 364 10.87 2.16 -11.31
CA GLY A 364 10.99 1.35 -10.10
C GLY A 364 10.58 -0.11 -10.31
N GLY A 365 9.97 -0.43 -11.45
CA GLY A 365 9.56 -1.77 -11.86
C GLY A 365 8.48 -2.39 -10.99
N SER A 366 8.17 -3.64 -11.36
CA SER A 366 7.20 -4.53 -10.73
C SER A 366 7.43 -4.66 -9.23
N ALA A 367 6.35 -4.77 -8.47
CA ALA A 367 6.37 -4.69 -7.02
C ALA A 367 5.59 -5.82 -6.35
N HIS A 368 6.14 -6.30 -5.23
CA HIS A 368 5.44 -7.15 -4.26
C HIS A 368 5.47 -6.46 -2.89
N THR A 369 4.30 -6.23 -2.31
CA THR A 369 4.16 -5.45 -1.08
C THR A 369 3.20 -6.14 -0.14
N ASN A 370 3.45 -6.04 1.17
CA ASN A 370 2.48 -6.42 2.19
C ASN A 370 2.43 -5.32 3.26
N THR A 371 1.36 -4.54 3.21
CA THR A 371 1.25 -3.22 3.84
C THR A 371 0.03 -3.11 4.74
N LYS A 372 0.03 -2.07 5.57
CA LYS A 372 -1.14 -1.60 6.32
C LYS A 372 -1.89 -0.57 5.49
N LEU A 373 -3.21 -0.63 5.57
CA LEU A 373 -4.13 0.43 5.21
C LEU A 373 -4.86 0.86 6.48
N ILE A 374 -4.60 2.07 6.95
CA ILE A 374 -5.02 2.56 8.27
C ILE A 374 -5.98 3.72 8.09
N MET A 375 -7.22 3.55 8.55
CA MET A 375 -8.28 4.56 8.54
C MET A 375 -8.31 5.28 9.89
N PHE A 376 -8.41 6.60 9.86
CA PHE A 376 -8.38 7.47 11.03
C PHE A 376 -9.55 8.44 11.02
N ASN A 377 -10.09 8.72 12.21
CA ASN A 377 -10.70 10.01 12.50
C ASN A 377 -9.69 10.89 13.25
N ARG A 378 -10.00 12.18 13.46
CA ARG A 378 -9.10 13.12 14.15
C ARG A 378 -8.69 12.70 15.59
N LYS A 379 -9.34 11.72 16.22
CA LYS A 379 -9.00 11.21 17.56
C LYS A 379 -8.06 9.99 17.54
N GLY A 380 -7.87 9.33 16.40
CA GLY A 380 -7.02 8.14 16.29
C GLY A 380 -7.45 7.15 15.21
N VAL A 381 -6.87 5.95 15.26
CA VAL A 381 -7.17 4.84 14.35
C VAL A 381 -8.59 4.34 14.58
N GLU A 382 -9.40 4.30 13.52
CA GLU A 382 -10.72 3.65 13.51
C GLU A 382 -10.65 2.20 13.04
N ARG A 383 -9.82 1.95 12.01
CA ARG A 383 -9.68 0.61 11.39
C ARG A 383 -8.30 0.43 10.80
N GLU A 384 -7.74 -0.76 10.93
CA GLU A 384 -6.53 -1.19 10.21
C GLU A 384 -6.86 -2.43 9.37
N LEU A 385 -6.33 -2.47 8.15
CA LEU A 385 -6.38 -3.63 7.25
C LEU A 385 -4.94 -4.01 6.89
N GLY A 386 -4.68 -5.31 6.77
CA GLY A 386 -3.47 -5.81 6.10
C GLY A 386 -3.78 -6.12 4.64
N ALA A 387 -2.96 -5.64 3.71
CA ALA A 387 -3.15 -5.84 2.28
C ALA A 387 -1.85 -6.32 1.61
N GLU A 388 -1.93 -7.39 0.83
CA GLU A 388 -0.88 -7.83 -0.08
C GLU A 388 -1.15 -7.28 -1.48
N GLY A 389 -0.15 -6.65 -2.09
CA GLY A 389 -0.24 -6.00 -3.39
C GLY A 389 0.84 -6.49 -4.35
N TRP A 390 0.41 -6.99 -5.50
CA TRP A 390 1.26 -7.36 -6.63
C TRP A 390 1.00 -6.38 -7.78
N PHE A 391 2.07 -5.80 -8.33
CA PHE A 391 2.02 -4.82 -9.42
C PHE A 391 2.99 -5.25 -10.51
N LYS A 392 2.50 -5.42 -11.75
CA LYS A 392 3.33 -5.62 -12.94
C LYS A 392 3.20 -4.39 -13.83
N PHE A 393 4.33 -3.82 -14.22
CA PHE A 393 4.43 -2.79 -15.25
C PHE A 393 5.10 -3.39 -16.49
N TYR A 394 4.63 -3.00 -17.67
CA TYR A 394 5.17 -3.50 -18.93
C TYR A 394 6.09 -2.50 -19.64
N ASP A 395 5.90 -1.20 -19.42
CA ASP A 395 6.83 -0.13 -19.80
C ASP A 395 7.75 0.25 -18.62
N GLY A 396 8.76 1.09 -18.86
CA GLY A 396 9.65 1.66 -17.84
C GLY A 396 10.69 0.70 -17.23
N GLU A 397 10.50 -0.62 -17.37
CA GLU A 397 11.42 -1.64 -16.86
C GLU A 397 12.71 -1.85 -17.72
N PRO A 398 13.90 -1.93 -17.10
CA PRO A 398 15.13 -2.29 -17.81
C PRO A 398 14.99 -3.65 -18.52
N THR A 399 15.69 -3.86 -19.63
CA THR A 399 15.60 -5.09 -20.47
C THR A 399 15.67 -6.40 -19.66
N LYS A 400 16.47 -6.42 -18.58
CA LYS A 400 16.60 -7.52 -17.61
C LYS A 400 15.29 -8.00 -16.96
N TYR A 401 14.29 -7.12 -16.83
CA TYR A 401 13.02 -7.37 -16.12
C TYR A 401 11.81 -7.49 -17.05
N ARG A 402 11.99 -7.22 -18.35
CA ARG A 402 10.91 -7.28 -19.33
C ARG A 402 10.40 -8.71 -19.48
N THR A 403 9.10 -8.82 -19.70
CA THR A 403 8.37 -10.07 -19.89
C THR A 403 7.41 -9.91 -21.06
N ASP A 404 7.07 -10.99 -21.73
CA ASP A 404 6.13 -10.97 -22.86
C ASP A 404 4.79 -10.31 -22.48
N ASN A 405 4.28 -9.49 -23.41
CA ASN A 405 3.04 -8.74 -23.25
C ASN A 405 2.03 -9.03 -24.38
N PRO A 406 1.58 -10.28 -24.55
CA PRO A 406 0.69 -10.66 -25.67
C PRO A 406 -0.71 -10.04 -25.60
N GLN A 407 -1.03 -9.31 -24.53
CA GLN A 407 -2.31 -8.65 -24.30
C GLN A 407 -2.24 -7.11 -24.42
N ASP A 408 -1.07 -6.56 -24.76
CA ASP A 408 -0.81 -5.13 -24.96
C ASP A 408 -1.25 -4.28 -23.75
N LEU A 409 -0.75 -4.65 -22.57
CA LEU A 409 -1.06 -4.03 -21.29
C LEU A 409 -0.02 -2.95 -20.92
N GLN A 410 -0.45 -1.92 -20.18
CA GLN A 410 0.46 -1.00 -19.49
C GLN A 410 0.82 -1.58 -18.11
N SER A 411 -0.18 -2.11 -17.40
CA SER A 411 -0.01 -2.69 -16.07
C SER A 411 -1.05 -3.77 -15.72
N GLN A 412 -0.69 -4.60 -14.75
CA GLN A 412 -1.61 -5.47 -14.02
C GLN A 412 -1.42 -5.27 -12.51
N THR A 413 -2.51 -5.39 -11.76
CA THR A 413 -2.56 -5.17 -10.32
C THR A 413 -3.41 -6.22 -9.64
N LEU A 414 -2.95 -6.77 -8.51
CA LEU A 414 -3.71 -7.66 -7.64
C LEU A 414 -3.52 -7.20 -6.20
N ALA A 415 -4.60 -6.71 -5.59
CA ALA A 415 -4.67 -6.37 -4.17
C ALA A 415 -5.49 -7.43 -3.44
N LEU A 416 -4.97 -7.97 -2.34
CA LEU A 416 -5.57 -9.01 -1.52
C LEU A 416 -5.63 -8.56 -0.05
N ALA A 417 -6.82 -8.48 0.52
CA ALA A 417 -7.00 -8.25 1.95
C ALA A 417 -6.59 -9.50 2.75
N LEU A 418 -5.59 -9.35 3.62
CA LEU A 418 -5.11 -10.38 4.53
C LEU A 418 -5.83 -10.35 5.88
N SER A 419 -6.27 -9.16 6.30
CA SER A 419 -6.97 -8.91 7.57
C SER A 419 -7.77 -7.59 7.51
N PRO A 420 -8.77 -7.35 8.38
CA PRO A 420 -9.36 -8.24 9.40
C PRO A 420 -10.16 -9.43 8.83
N SER A 421 -10.65 -10.32 9.68
CA SER A 421 -11.25 -11.61 9.27
C SER A 421 -12.53 -11.52 8.44
N ASP A 422 -13.25 -10.41 8.50
CA ASP A 422 -14.42 -10.11 7.67
C ASP A 422 -14.04 -9.70 6.23
N LEU A 423 -12.81 -9.22 6.03
CA LEU A 423 -12.26 -8.87 4.72
C LEU A 423 -11.25 -9.90 4.19
N GLN A 424 -10.67 -10.74 5.05
CA GLN A 424 -9.63 -11.72 4.71
C GLN A 424 -10.02 -12.59 3.49
N GLY A 425 -9.21 -12.53 2.43
CA GLY A 425 -9.43 -13.22 1.16
C GLY A 425 -10.16 -12.38 0.11
N THR A 426 -10.61 -11.16 0.43
CA THR A 426 -11.19 -10.24 -0.56
C THR A 426 -10.09 -9.73 -1.48
N ALA A 427 -10.28 -9.86 -2.79
CA ALA A 427 -9.27 -9.48 -3.77
C ALA A 427 -9.84 -8.56 -4.85
N ALA A 428 -9.03 -7.60 -5.30
CA ALA A 428 -9.28 -6.77 -6.47
C ALA A 428 -8.16 -7.01 -7.50
N LEU A 429 -8.55 -7.32 -8.74
CA LEU A 429 -7.67 -7.56 -9.87
C LEU A 429 -7.96 -6.51 -10.94
N GLY A 430 -6.92 -5.82 -11.41
CA GLY A 430 -7.02 -4.83 -12.48
C GLY A 430 -6.05 -5.11 -13.62
N TRP A 431 -6.53 -5.08 -14.86
CA TRP A 431 -5.70 -5.04 -16.06
C TRP A 431 -5.90 -3.71 -16.77
N ARG A 432 -4.80 -3.03 -17.11
CA ARG A 432 -4.80 -1.80 -17.88
C ARG A 432 -4.25 -2.02 -19.28
N TYR A 433 -5.04 -1.70 -20.30
CA TYR A 433 -4.66 -1.81 -21.70
C TYR A 433 -3.94 -0.56 -22.21
N ARG A 434 -2.98 -0.72 -23.12
CA ARG A 434 -2.31 0.39 -23.83
C ARG A 434 -3.21 1.10 -24.82
N ASP A 435 -4.14 0.36 -25.43
CA ASP A 435 -5.19 0.91 -26.29
C ASP A 435 -6.06 1.94 -25.51
N PRO A 436 -6.09 3.22 -25.92
CA PRO A 436 -6.88 4.26 -25.28
C PRO A 436 -8.39 4.09 -25.50
N ASN A 437 -8.81 3.30 -26.49
CA ASN A 437 -10.22 3.02 -26.78
C ASN A 437 -10.78 1.88 -25.93
N LYS A 438 -9.89 1.12 -25.26
CA LYS A 438 -10.24 -0.04 -24.45
C LYS A 438 -10.28 0.32 -22.97
N ARG A 439 -11.44 0.14 -22.35
CA ARG A 439 -11.60 0.29 -20.91
C ARG A 439 -10.79 -0.77 -20.16
N ASP A 440 -10.29 -0.40 -18.99
CA ASP A 440 -9.59 -1.31 -18.09
C ASP A 440 -10.52 -2.44 -17.64
N SER A 441 -9.97 -3.65 -17.48
CA SER A 441 -10.74 -4.75 -16.90
C SER A 441 -10.52 -4.77 -15.39
N GLN A 442 -11.61 -4.85 -14.62
CA GLN A 442 -11.57 -4.90 -13.17
C GLN A 442 -12.39 -6.09 -12.69
N TRP A 443 -11.87 -6.85 -11.72
CA TRP A 443 -12.60 -7.92 -11.06
C TRP A 443 -12.47 -7.81 -9.54
N ALA A 444 -13.55 -8.10 -8.83
CA ALA A 444 -13.55 -8.27 -7.38
C ALA A 444 -13.93 -9.72 -7.02
N PHE A 445 -13.20 -10.29 -6.08
CA PHE A 445 -13.55 -11.56 -5.43
C PHE A 445 -13.94 -11.29 -3.98
N ILE A 446 -15.13 -11.73 -3.58
CA ILE A 446 -15.63 -11.62 -2.21
C ILE A 446 -15.78 -13.04 -1.63
N PRO A 447 -15.04 -13.42 -0.57
CA PRO A 447 -15.05 -14.78 -0.01
C PRO A 447 -16.42 -15.30 0.37
N ALA A 448 -17.28 -14.45 0.94
CA ALA A 448 -18.66 -14.80 1.30
C ALA A 448 -19.51 -15.22 0.09
N LEU A 449 -19.20 -14.70 -1.11
CA LEU A 449 -19.91 -15.03 -2.36
C LEU A 449 -19.23 -16.16 -3.15
N ARG A 450 -17.97 -16.50 -2.84
CA ARG A 450 -17.13 -17.51 -3.51
C ARG A 450 -17.10 -17.39 -5.04
N ARG A 451 -17.20 -16.16 -5.57
CA ARG A 451 -17.23 -15.87 -7.01
C ARG A 451 -16.45 -14.59 -7.28
N GLY A 452 -15.56 -14.63 -8.27
CA GLY A 452 -15.07 -13.42 -8.92
C GLY A 452 -16.20 -12.79 -9.74
N ARG A 453 -16.29 -11.47 -9.75
CA ARG A 453 -17.22 -10.70 -10.60
C ARG A 453 -16.45 -9.58 -11.29
N ALA A 454 -16.74 -9.35 -12.56
CA ALA A 454 -16.31 -8.11 -13.21
C ALA A 454 -16.97 -6.91 -12.52
N VAL A 455 -16.22 -5.84 -12.34
CA VAL A 455 -16.66 -4.56 -11.77
C VAL A 455 -16.59 -3.50 -12.86
N SER A 456 -17.47 -2.50 -12.81
CA SER A 456 -17.44 -1.41 -13.78
C SER A 456 -16.10 -0.66 -13.69
N PRO A 457 -15.44 -0.34 -14.82
CA PRO A 457 -14.17 0.39 -14.82
C PRO A 457 -14.30 1.82 -14.27
N ALA A 458 -15.51 2.39 -14.24
CA ALA A 458 -15.78 3.70 -13.63
C ALA A 458 -15.53 3.71 -12.11
N ASN A 459 -15.70 2.55 -11.44
CA ASN A 459 -15.48 2.40 -10.01
C ASN A 459 -14.00 2.47 -9.59
N ARG A 460 -13.05 2.64 -10.52
CA ARG A 460 -11.63 2.79 -10.17
C ARG A 460 -11.32 4.05 -9.34
N SER A 461 -12.19 5.06 -9.43
CA SER A 461 -12.13 6.26 -8.59
C SER A 461 -12.78 6.10 -7.21
N ASP A 462 -13.44 4.96 -6.94
CA ASP A 462 -14.04 4.65 -5.64
C ASP A 462 -12.98 4.16 -4.63
N GLY A 463 -13.25 4.40 -3.35
CA GLY A 463 -12.41 3.98 -2.23
C GLY A 463 -12.33 2.46 -2.03
N TYR A 464 -11.12 1.91 -2.00
CA TYR A 464 -10.87 0.49 -1.79
C TYR A 464 -11.29 0.04 -0.38
N LEU A 465 -12.19 -0.96 -0.31
CA LEU A 465 -12.69 -1.57 0.93
C LEU A 465 -13.18 -0.55 2.00
N GLY A 466 -13.80 0.55 1.55
CA GLY A 466 -14.35 1.60 2.41
C GLY A 466 -13.35 2.67 2.84
N SER A 467 -12.11 2.59 2.35
CA SER A 467 -11.07 3.60 2.58
C SER A 467 -11.26 4.82 1.69
N ASP A 468 -10.42 5.84 1.87
CA ASP A 468 -10.37 7.03 1.03
C ASP A 468 -9.35 6.91 -0.13
N ILE A 469 -8.57 5.81 -0.19
CA ILE A 469 -7.62 5.52 -1.29
C ILE A 469 -8.32 4.67 -2.36
N SER A 470 -8.24 5.12 -3.61
CA SER A 470 -8.86 4.50 -4.78
C SER A 470 -7.86 3.75 -5.67
N ALA A 471 -8.34 2.95 -6.63
CA ALA A 471 -7.45 2.28 -7.59
C ALA A 471 -6.72 3.30 -8.48
N ASP A 472 -7.37 4.41 -8.83
CA ASP A 472 -6.80 5.53 -9.59
C ASP A 472 -5.89 6.47 -8.78
N ASP A 473 -5.68 6.21 -7.48
CA ASP A 473 -4.56 6.81 -6.76
C ASP A 473 -3.27 6.02 -7.04
N GLY A 474 -3.32 4.70 -6.91
CA GLY A 474 -2.17 3.82 -7.09
C GLY A 474 -0.92 4.34 -6.38
N TYR A 475 0.13 4.63 -7.14
CA TYR A 475 1.37 5.22 -6.63
C TYR A 475 1.33 6.76 -6.50
N PHE A 476 0.40 7.47 -7.15
CA PHE A 476 0.15 8.91 -6.97
C PHE A 476 -1.11 9.32 -7.74
N PHE A 477 -1.08 9.07 -9.04
CA PHE A 477 -2.19 9.09 -9.96
C PHE A 477 -2.03 7.85 -10.86
N ASP A 478 -3.12 7.10 -11.01
CA ASP A 478 -3.23 5.88 -11.80
C ASP A 478 -4.54 5.91 -12.61
N GLY A 479 -5.01 7.08 -13.04
CA GLY A 479 -6.05 7.20 -14.09
C GLY A 479 -5.42 7.21 -15.49
N LYS A 480 -6.12 6.72 -16.52
CA LYS A 480 -5.60 6.78 -17.90
C LYS A 480 -5.41 8.24 -18.35
N PRO A 481 -4.21 8.68 -18.78
CA PRO A 481 -4.00 10.07 -19.19
C PRO A 481 -4.95 10.53 -20.30
N GLU A 482 -5.33 9.63 -21.21
CA GLU A 482 -6.26 9.90 -22.32
C GLU A 482 -7.72 10.11 -21.92
N ASP A 483 -8.15 9.61 -20.76
CA ASP A 483 -9.53 9.73 -20.27
C ASP A 483 -9.81 11.10 -19.63
N PHE A 484 -8.86 12.03 -19.69
CA PHE A 484 -8.95 13.39 -19.15
C PHE A 484 -8.60 14.46 -20.21
N GLU A 485 -9.05 15.67 -19.95
CA GLU A 485 -8.60 16.92 -20.55
C GLU A 485 -7.65 17.58 -19.57
N TRP A 486 -6.40 17.80 -19.98
CA TRP A 486 -5.35 18.35 -19.13
C TRP A 486 -4.99 19.77 -19.51
N ARG A 487 -4.68 20.61 -18.52
CA ARG A 487 -4.03 21.92 -18.72
C ARG A 487 -2.98 22.16 -17.65
N VAL A 488 -1.92 22.88 -18.01
CA VAL A 488 -1.01 23.47 -17.02
C VAL A 488 -1.73 24.64 -16.37
N VAL A 489 -1.71 24.68 -15.03
CA VAL A 489 -2.18 25.84 -14.25
C VAL A 489 -1.01 26.81 -14.08
N GLU A 490 0.11 26.31 -13.56
CA GLU A 490 1.35 27.05 -13.39
C GLU A 490 2.54 26.12 -13.13
N GLN A 491 3.74 26.70 -13.08
CA GLN A 491 4.94 26.07 -12.53
C GLN A 491 5.51 27.01 -11.47
N ARG A 492 5.78 26.50 -10.26
CA ARG A 492 6.25 27.33 -9.13
C ARG A 492 7.17 26.56 -8.18
N GLU A 493 7.85 27.27 -7.29
CA GLU A 493 8.48 26.60 -6.14
C GLU A 493 7.41 26.14 -5.15
N GLY A 494 7.45 24.86 -4.78
CA GLY A 494 6.61 24.28 -3.74
C GLY A 494 7.46 23.57 -2.68
N LEU A 495 6.85 23.30 -1.54
CA LEU A 495 7.35 22.32 -0.57
C LEU A 495 6.71 20.97 -0.89
N ARG A 496 7.50 19.89 -0.85
CA ARG A 496 6.99 18.51 -0.89
C ARG A 496 7.53 17.68 0.25
N ILE A 497 6.78 16.65 0.65
CA ILE A 497 7.15 15.74 1.74
C ILE A 497 8.18 14.73 1.23
N VAL A 498 9.29 14.60 1.94
CA VAL A 498 10.43 13.73 1.58
C VAL A 498 10.87 12.91 2.80
N ASP A 499 11.47 11.75 2.56
CA ASP A 499 12.26 11.07 3.59
C ASP A 499 13.66 11.74 3.62
N PRO A 500 14.09 12.34 4.76
CA PRO A 500 15.40 13.00 4.84
C PRO A 500 16.56 12.06 4.49
N ASP A 501 16.47 10.79 4.87
CA ASP A 501 17.54 9.81 4.65
C ASP A 501 17.63 9.43 3.16
N SER A 502 16.49 9.36 2.45
CA SER A 502 16.45 9.18 0.99
C SER A 502 16.97 10.42 0.25
N ALA A 503 16.60 11.62 0.69
CA ALA A 503 17.02 12.88 0.08
C ALA A 503 18.52 13.14 0.26
N ALA A 504 19.13 12.59 1.31
CA ALA A 504 20.57 12.57 1.53
C ALA A 504 21.29 11.37 0.88
N HIS A 505 20.58 10.53 0.13
CA HIS A 505 21.06 9.27 -0.49
C HIS A 505 21.75 8.29 0.48
N GLN A 506 21.22 8.17 1.70
CA GLN A 506 21.78 7.32 2.76
C GLN A 506 21.08 5.95 2.84
N VAL A 507 19.95 5.78 2.17
CA VAL A 507 19.17 4.54 2.18
C VAL A 507 19.81 3.50 1.28
N LYS A 508 20.06 2.30 1.83
CA LYS A 508 20.68 1.18 1.12
C LYS A 508 19.64 0.10 0.83
N PRO A 509 19.16 -0.04 -0.42
CA PRO A 509 18.30 -1.15 -0.84
C PRO A 509 18.97 -2.49 -0.53
N ARG A 510 18.19 -3.54 -0.23
CA ARG A 510 18.73 -4.87 0.03
C ARG A 510 18.20 -5.87 -1.00
N GLN A 511 19.08 -6.63 -1.64
CA GLN A 511 18.66 -7.62 -2.62
C GLN A 511 17.80 -8.71 -1.98
N VAL A 512 16.69 -9.08 -2.60
CA VAL A 512 15.82 -10.16 -2.11
C VAL A 512 16.08 -11.48 -2.82
N ALA A 513 15.87 -12.60 -2.13
CA ALA A 513 16.21 -13.94 -2.64
C ALA A 513 15.38 -14.38 -3.86
N SER A 514 14.24 -13.74 -4.13
CA SER A 514 13.42 -13.92 -5.34
C SER A 514 13.95 -13.17 -6.56
N GLY A 515 15.01 -12.36 -6.41
CA GLY A 515 15.39 -11.33 -7.38
C GLY A 515 14.61 -10.03 -7.16
N GLY A 516 15.24 -8.90 -7.47
CA GLY A 516 14.76 -7.57 -7.12
C GLY A 516 15.33 -7.06 -5.79
N TRP A 517 14.73 -6.00 -5.26
CA TRP A 517 15.25 -5.21 -4.14
C TRP A 517 14.15 -4.90 -3.13
N GLU A 518 14.42 -5.12 -1.84
CA GLU A 518 13.63 -4.59 -0.73
C GLU A 518 13.98 -3.10 -0.58
N VAL A 519 12.97 -2.24 -0.74
CA VAL A 519 13.18 -0.77 -0.85
C VAL A 519 12.62 0.04 0.30
N LEU A 520 11.86 -0.56 1.21
CA LEU A 520 11.43 0.08 2.45
C LEU A 520 12.21 -0.48 3.64
N THR A 521 13.25 0.23 4.07
CA THR A 521 14.20 -0.25 5.09
C THR A 521 13.67 -0.16 6.53
N ASN A 522 12.45 0.35 6.72
CA ASN A 522 11.67 0.31 7.95
C ASN A 522 12.28 1.08 9.16
N ARG A 523 12.09 2.39 9.15
CA ARG A 523 11.88 3.22 10.34
C ARG A 523 10.62 2.72 11.08
N GLN A 524 10.40 3.15 12.32
CA GLN A 524 9.15 2.94 13.09
C GLN A 524 8.82 4.26 13.81
N GLY A 525 7.55 4.50 14.17
CA GLY A 525 7.17 5.70 14.94
C GLY A 525 6.99 6.98 14.11
N TYR A 526 6.95 6.87 12.77
CA TYR A 526 6.99 8.00 11.82
C TYR A 526 5.61 8.60 11.47
N TYR A 527 4.58 8.21 12.22
CA TYR A 527 3.23 8.77 12.11
C TYR A 527 2.80 9.32 13.47
N GLY A 528 2.04 10.41 13.49
CA GLY A 528 1.59 11.08 14.71
C GLY A 528 0.98 10.16 15.78
N TYR A 529 0.16 9.17 15.41
CA TYR A 529 -0.44 8.23 16.36
C TYR A 529 0.55 7.24 17.01
N GLN A 530 1.77 7.16 16.48
CA GLN A 530 2.88 6.34 16.97
C GLN A 530 3.96 7.18 17.67
N THR A 531 3.87 8.51 17.61
CA THR A 531 4.86 9.42 18.17
C THR A 531 4.47 9.80 19.59
N ASP A 532 5.28 9.39 20.58
CA ASP A 532 4.99 9.64 22.00
C ASP A 532 4.85 11.15 22.29
N GLY A 533 3.77 11.50 23.01
CA GLY A 533 3.48 12.90 23.38
C GLY A 533 2.94 13.78 22.25
N TRP A 534 2.78 13.27 21.02
CA TRP A 534 2.24 14.04 19.89
C TRP A 534 0.81 14.54 20.15
N GLN A 535 0.57 15.81 19.83
CA GLN A 535 -0.74 16.49 20.01
C GLN A 535 -1.42 16.90 18.69
N GLY A 536 -0.73 16.70 17.56
CA GLY A 536 -1.26 17.02 16.23
C GLY A 536 -2.13 15.89 15.66
N LEU A 537 -2.29 15.86 14.34
CA LEU A 537 -3.14 14.85 13.71
C LEU A 537 -2.54 13.43 13.82
N PRO A 538 -3.37 12.38 14.00
CA PRO A 538 -2.90 10.99 14.10
C PRO A 538 -2.09 10.49 12.90
N TRP A 539 -2.32 11.06 11.71
CA TRP A 539 -1.67 10.69 10.46
C TRP A 539 -0.53 11.63 10.04
N ALA A 540 -0.16 12.58 10.90
CA ALA A 540 0.91 13.53 10.63
C ALA A 540 2.24 12.82 10.31
N PRO A 541 3.00 13.25 9.28
CA PRO A 541 4.26 12.64 8.89
C PRO A 541 5.40 13.15 9.78
N THR A 542 5.41 12.76 11.05
CA THR A 542 6.25 13.36 12.11
C THR A 542 7.76 13.24 11.88
N GLU A 543 8.21 12.19 11.20
CA GLU A 543 9.63 11.94 10.88
C GLU A 543 10.03 12.36 9.45
N ALA A 544 9.11 12.94 8.68
CA ALA A 544 9.40 13.39 7.32
C ALA A 544 9.98 14.80 7.28
N GLY A 545 10.71 15.10 6.22
CA GLY A 545 11.16 16.45 5.89
C GLY A 545 10.24 17.12 4.86
N LEU A 546 10.35 18.44 4.75
CA LEU A 546 9.85 19.21 3.62
C LEU A 546 11.03 19.69 2.77
N ALA A 547 11.01 19.44 1.48
CA ALA A 547 11.99 19.95 0.53
C ALA A 547 11.38 21.00 -0.39
N ARG A 548 12.09 22.12 -0.60
CA ARG A 548 11.77 23.11 -1.64
C ARG A 548 12.15 22.55 -3.01
N ARG A 549 11.19 22.51 -3.94
CA ARG A 549 11.32 21.89 -5.27
C ARG A 549 10.55 22.69 -6.32
N PRO A 550 10.97 22.70 -7.59
CA PRO A 550 10.13 23.19 -8.68
C PRO A 550 9.00 22.19 -8.92
N ILE A 551 7.76 22.68 -8.96
CA ILE A 551 6.54 21.87 -9.08
C ILE A 551 5.72 22.34 -10.28
N TRP A 552 5.33 21.41 -11.14
CA TRP A 552 4.22 21.58 -12.07
C TRP A 552 2.89 21.44 -11.33
N ILE A 553 1.99 22.41 -11.49
CA ILE A 553 0.60 22.29 -11.05
C ILE A 553 -0.24 22.15 -12.32
N ILE A 554 -0.85 20.99 -12.50
CA ILE A 554 -1.69 20.67 -13.66
C ILE A 554 -3.09 20.29 -13.22
N GLU A 555 -4.08 20.63 -14.03
CA GLU A 555 -5.49 20.31 -13.79
C GLU A 555 -5.97 19.30 -14.82
N GLY A 556 -6.63 18.23 -14.34
CA GLY A 556 -7.28 17.21 -15.15
C GLY A 556 -8.79 17.24 -14.96
N LYS A 557 -9.53 17.27 -16.05
CA LYS A 557 -10.99 17.11 -16.07
C LYS A 557 -11.34 15.80 -16.77
N PRO A 558 -12.02 14.85 -16.11
CA PRO A 558 -12.36 13.57 -16.75
C PRO A 558 -13.36 13.77 -17.89
N ARG A 559 -13.16 13.03 -18.96
CA ARG A 559 -14.07 12.92 -20.11
C ARG A 559 -15.30 12.08 -19.76
N ASP A 560 -15.14 11.13 -18.85
CA ASP A 560 -16.22 10.30 -18.33
C ASP A 560 -16.99 11.00 -17.21
N LYS A 561 -18.30 11.19 -17.41
CA LYS A 561 -19.21 11.80 -16.41
C LYS A 561 -19.52 10.88 -15.22
N TYR A 562 -19.19 9.59 -15.32
CA TYR A 562 -19.30 8.64 -14.21
C TYR A 562 -18.05 8.59 -13.33
N TYR A 563 -17.01 9.37 -13.64
CA TYR A 563 -15.88 9.55 -12.73
C TYR A 563 -16.33 10.26 -11.46
N LEU A 564 -15.89 9.79 -10.29
CA LEU A 564 -16.39 10.27 -8.99
C LEU A 564 -16.11 11.77 -8.76
N TYR A 565 -15.00 12.27 -9.32
CA TYR A 565 -14.51 13.64 -9.16
C TYR A 565 -14.70 14.43 -10.45
N GLY A 566 -15.21 15.66 -10.38
CA GLY A 566 -15.41 16.49 -11.58
C GLY A 566 -14.12 17.17 -12.07
N ARG A 567 -13.08 17.18 -11.23
CA ARG A 567 -11.78 17.82 -11.50
C ARG A 567 -10.74 17.27 -10.52
N VAL A 568 -9.52 17.07 -11.01
CA VAL A 568 -8.34 16.76 -10.19
C VAL A 568 -7.26 17.82 -10.45
N VAL A 569 -6.42 18.10 -9.44
CA VAL A 569 -5.23 18.93 -9.58
C VAL A 569 -4.03 18.14 -9.07
N LEU A 570 -3.02 17.97 -9.92
CA LEU A 570 -1.82 17.21 -9.62
C LEU A 570 -0.63 18.17 -9.48
N TRP A 571 0.11 18.00 -8.39
CA TRP A 571 1.38 18.67 -8.09
C TRP A 571 2.49 17.66 -8.33
N ILE A 572 3.29 17.87 -9.38
CA ILE A 572 4.33 16.94 -9.85
C ILE A 572 5.67 17.66 -9.85
N ASP A 573 6.70 17.05 -9.26
CA ASP A 573 8.06 17.60 -9.21
C ASP A 573 8.65 17.71 -10.61
N ALA A 574 9.09 18.91 -10.99
CA ALA A 574 9.43 19.25 -12.37
C ALA A 574 10.78 18.69 -12.86
N GLU A 575 11.59 18.13 -11.97
CA GLU A 575 12.84 17.45 -12.32
C GLU A 575 12.66 15.92 -12.28
N THR A 576 12.01 15.42 -11.23
CA THR A 576 11.92 13.96 -10.98
C THR A 576 10.68 13.31 -11.57
N TRP A 577 9.71 14.14 -12.00
CA TRP A 577 8.37 13.75 -12.44
C TRP A 577 7.56 13.00 -11.38
N ASP A 578 8.03 12.99 -10.13
CA ASP A 578 7.37 12.29 -9.05
C ASP A 578 6.27 13.15 -8.41
N GLY A 579 5.14 12.53 -8.09
CA GLY A 579 3.98 13.21 -7.53
C GLY A 579 4.18 13.68 -6.09
N SER A 580 3.47 14.74 -5.72
CA SER A 580 3.43 15.26 -4.35
C SER A 580 2.00 15.29 -3.80
N TYR A 581 1.11 16.03 -4.47
CA TYR A 581 -0.27 16.27 -4.02
C TYR A 581 -1.26 16.10 -5.16
N HIS A 582 -2.31 15.31 -4.93
CA HIS A 582 -3.39 14.99 -5.86
C HIS A 582 -4.71 15.43 -5.23
N GLN A 583 -5.11 16.68 -5.50
CA GLN A 583 -6.34 17.28 -4.97
C GLN A 583 -7.53 16.84 -5.85
N LYS A 584 -8.65 16.47 -5.22
CA LYS A 584 -9.83 15.95 -5.90
C LYS A 584 -11.08 16.75 -5.51
N PHE A 585 -11.80 17.20 -6.53
CA PHE A 585 -12.96 18.08 -6.40
C PHE A 585 -14.22 17.39 -6.92
N ALA A 586 -15.34 17.59 -6.24
CA ALA A 586 -16.65 17.15 -6.71
C ALA A 586 -17.04 17.87 -8.01
N TRP A 587 -18.05 17.36 -8.72
CA TRP A 587 -18.63 18.02 -9.90
C TRP A 587 -19.24 19.41 -9.62
N SER A 588 -19.49 19.75 -8.34
CA SER A 588 -19.87 21.08 -7.86
C SER A 588 -18.70 22.06 -7.71
N GLY A 589 -17.45 21.59 -7.82
CA GLY A 589 -16.24 22.37 -7.53
C GLY A 589 -15.78 22.34 -6.07
N GLU A 590 -16.57 21.74 -5.17
CA GLU A 590 -16.20 21.52 -3.76
C GLU A 590 -14.96 20.63 -3.65
N HIS A 591 -13.99 21.03 -2.82
CA HIS A 591 -12.83 20.19 -2.51
C HIS A 591 -13.24 19.06 -1.56
N VAL A 592 -12.99 17.81 -1.95
CA VAL A 592 -13.41 16.62 -1.20
C VAL A 592 -12.24 15.98 -0.47
N LEU A 593 -11.15 15.76 -1.19
CA LEU A 593 -10.06 14.89 -0.78
C LEU A 593 -8.74 15.36 -1.39
N THR A 594 -7.63 15.19 -0.68
CA THR A 594 -6.29 15.25 -1.29
C THR A 594 -5.52 13.99 -0.94
N TYR A 595 -4.92 13.37 -1.97
CA TYR A 595 -3.99 12.25 -1.81
C TYR A 595 -2.55 12.80 -1.87
N HIS A 596 -1.74 12.45 -0.87
CA HIS A 596 -0.36 12.91 -0.72
C HIS A 596 0.57 11.70 -0.74
N VAL A 597 1.76 11.86 -1.33
CA VAL A 597 2.80 10.81 -1.29
C VAL A 597 4.15 11.42 -0.92
N ILE A 598 4.91 10.67 -0.12
CA ILE A 598 6.32 10.95 0.14
C ILE A 598 7.15 10.74 -1.14
N ALA A 599 8.16 11.58 -1.36
CA ALA A 599 8.98 11.53 -2.56
C ALA A 599 9.71 10.19 -2.77
N ARG A 600 9.62 9.64 -3.98
CA ARG A 600 10.37 8.46 -4.43
C ARG A 600 11.72 8.87 -5.00
N ILE A 601 12.73 8.84 -4.13
CA ILE A 601 14.10 9.19 -4.49
C ILE A 601 14.89 7.92 -4.76
N ASN A 602 15.49 7.84 -5.94
CA ASN A 602 16.27 6.68 -6.36
C ASN A 602 17.56 6.55 -5.52
N GLN A 603 17.90 5.30 -5.20
CA GLN A 603 19.07 4.93 -4.41
C GLN A 603 19.90 3.92 -5.19
N ALA A 604 21.23 4.08 -5.19
CA ALA A 604 22.14 3.12 -5.80
C ALA A 604 22.12 1.82 -4.99
N THR A 605 22.03 0.68 -5.68
CA THR A 605 21.98 -0.63 -5.02
C THR A 605 23.36 -1.14 -4.58
N GLY A 606 24.43 -0.47 -5.01
CA GLY A 606 25.81 -0.76 -4.66
C GLY A 606 26.74 0.42 -4.99
N PRO A 607 28.06 0.27 -4.80
CA PRO A 607 29.03 1.36 -4.95
C PRO A 607 29.57 1.56 -6.37
N ARG A 608 29.18 0.73 -7.35
CA ARG A 608 29.71 0.79 -8.73
C ARG A 608 28.82 1.68 -9.61
N PRO A 609 29.38 2.39 -10.61
CA PRO A 609 28.58 3.19 -11.55
C PRO A 609 27.52 2.40 -12.33
N ASP A 610 27.78 1.11 -12.58
CA ASP A 610 26.89 0.21 -13.33
C ASP A 610 25.92 -0.57 -12.42
N ASP A 611 25.94 -0.34 -11.10
CA ASP A 611 24.94 -0.94 -10.20
C ASP A 611 23.56 -0.31 -10.46
N GLU A 612 22.50 -1.08 -10.23
CA GLU A 612 21.12 -0.61 -10.45
C GLU A 612 20.75 0.57 -9.54
N THR A 613 19.74 1.35 -9.93
CA THR A 613 19.10 2.29 -9.00
C THR A 613 17.62 1.98 -8.84
N VAL A 614 17.12 2.07 -7.61
CA VAL A 614 15.72 1.80 -7.27
C VAL A 614 15.18 2.85 -6.29
N PRO A 615 13.90 3.25 -6.38
CA PRO A 615 13.30 4.18 -5.43
C PRO A 615 13.19 3.51 -4.06
N ALA A 616 13.87 4.05 -3.06
CA ALA A 616 13.94 3.45 -1.72
C ALA A 616 13.92 4.48 -0.59
N SER A 617 13.37 4.07 0.56
CA SER A 617 13.16 4.93 1.73
C SER A 617 13.20 4.16 3.04
N THR A 618 13.46 4.88 4.14
CA THR A 618 13.29 4.37 5.51
C THR A 618 11.83 4.34 5.94
N GLN A 619 11.01 5.26 5.43
CA GLN A 619 9.63 5.47 5.82
C GLN A 619 8.70 5.43 4.59
N ALA A 620 7.41 5.27 4.82
CA ALA A 620 6.42 5.30 3.75
C ALA A 620 5.25 6.16 4.20
N TRP A 621 4.78 7.06 3.36
CA TRP A 621 3.61 7.87 3.70
C TRP A 621 2.85 8.16 2.41
N ALA A 622 1.67 7.54 2.31
CA ALA A 622 0.73 7.71 1.23
C ALA A 622 -0.65 7.94 1.87
N LEU A 623 -1.12 9.18 1.89
CA LEU A 623 -2.25 9.62 2.71
C LEU A 623 -3.35 10.21 1.85
N ALA A 624 -4.55 9.63 1.86
CA ALA A 624 -5.76 10.27 1.38
C ALA A 624 -6.50 10.94 2.54
N GLU A 625 -6.47 12.27 2.61
CA GLU A 625 -7.23 13.03 3.61
C GLU A 625 -8.54 13.54 3.01
N ASN A 626 -9.66 13.16 3.64
CA ASN A 626 -11.02 13.47 3.20
C ASN A 626 -11.58 14.61 4.06
N PHE A 627 -11.40 15.84 3.57
CA PHE A 627 -11.78 17.07 4.27
C PHE A 627 -13.28 17.20 4.51
N LYS A 628 -14.10 16.56 3.67
CA LYS A 628 -15.57 16.53 3.79
C LYS A 628 -16.06 15.59 4.89
N MET A 629 -15.34 14.49 5.14
CA MET A 629 -15.68 13.50 6.17
C MET A 629 -14.82 13.64 7.46
N HIS A 630 -13.87 14.58 7.48
CA HIS A 630 -12.94 14.83 8.60
C HIS A 630 -12.17 13.56 9.05
N ARG A 631 -11.76 12.75 8.07
CA ARG A 631 -11.09 11.46 8.25
C ARG A 631 -9.94 11.33 7.25
N ALA A 632 -9.05 10.37 7.48
CA ALA A 632 -7.99 10.07 6.52
C ALA A 632 -7.70 8.57 6.42
N THR A 633 -7.16 8.14 5.28
CA THR A 633 -6.63 6.80 5.04
C THR A 633 -5.15 6.89 4.72
N LEU A 634 -4.32 6.16 5.46
CA LEU A 634 -2.87 6.06 5.28
C LEU A 634 -2.48 4.66 4.78
N ALA A 635 -1.56 4.60 3.82
CA ALA A 635 -1.01 3.39 3.25
C ALA A 635 0.53 3.40 3.22
N GLY A 636 1.12 2.25 2.91
CA GLY A 636 2.55 2.10 2.60
C GLY A 636 3.40 1.56 3.74
N ALA A 637 2.99 1.73 5.01
CA ALA A 637 3.64 1.06 6.13
C ALA A 637 3.62 -0.47 5.93
N LYS A 638 4.73 -1.18 6.18
CA LYS A 638 4.73 -2.66 6.16
C LYS A 638 3.77 -3.24 7.21
N LEU A 639 3.07 -4.32 6.87
CA LEU A 639 2.16 -5.03 7.80
C LEU A 639 2.90 -5.56 9.03
N THR A 640 4.10 -6.09 8.83
CA THR A 640 5.03 -6.54 9.88
C THR A 640 6.46 -6.14 9.49
N PRO A 641 7.44 -6.10 10.42
CA PRO A 641 8.83 -5.78 10.08
C PRO A 641 9.46 -6.68 9.01
N LYS A 642 8.95 -7.91 8.83
CA LYS A 642 9.42 -8.91 7.85
C LYS A 642 8.56 -8.97 6.57
N SER A 643 7.57 -8.09 6.43
CA SER A 643 6.71 -8.07 5.25
C SER A 643 7.48 -7.60 4.01
N PRO A 644 7.25 -8.18 2.81
CA PRO A 644 7.83 -7.68 1.57
C PRO A 644 7.41 -6.24 1.31
N PHE A 645 8.34 -5.45 0.78
CA PHE A 645 8.08 -4.15 0.16
C PHE A 645 9.16 -3.95 -0.90
N ASP A 646 8.96 -4.68 -1.99
CA ASP A 646 10.02 -5.07 -2.89
C ASP A 646 9.73 -4.54 -4.30
N ARG A 647 10.78 -4.19 -5.03
CA ARG A 647 10.78 -3.57 -6.36
C ARG A 647 11.68 -4.32 -7.32
N ARG A 648 11.36 -4.23 -8.61
CA ARG A 648 11.98 -5.03 -9.69
C ARG A 648 11.99 -6.53 -9.39
N VAL A 649 10.95 -7.00 -8.69
CA VAL A 649 10.77 -8.42 -8.40
C VAL A 649 10.18 -9.13 -9.62
N PRO A 650 10.60 -10.36 -9.96
CA PRO A 650 9.90 -11.17 -10.94
C PRO A 650 8.47 -11.44 -10.46
N VAL A 651 7.47 -11.12 -11.29
CA VAL A 651 6.06 -11.38 -11.02
C VAL A 651 5.53 -12.36 -12.06
N ASP A 652 5.01 -13.50 -11.60
CA ASP A 652 4.33 -14.47 -12.45
C ASP A 652 3.02 -13.86 -12.96
N THR A 653 2.92 -13.66 -14.28
CA THR A 653 1.73 -13.06 -14.91
C THR A 653 0.49 -13.95 -14.78
N ALA A 654 0.64 -15.25 -14.50
CA ALA A 654 -0.47 -16.14 -14.20
C ALA A 654 -1.21 -15.75 -12.90
N LEU A 655 -0.59 -15.00 -11.97
CA LEU A 655 -1.26 -14.45 -10.79
C LEU A 655 -2.42 -13.51 -11.14
N PHE A 656 -2.34 -12.85 -12.30
CA PHE A 656 -3.35 -11.91 -12.77
C PHE A 656 -4.46 -12.57 -13.60
N ASP A 657 -4.49 -13.89 -13.76
CA ASP A 657 -5.61 -14.59 -14.43
C ASP A 657 -6.90 -14.49 -13.59
N ALA A 658 -7.99 -13.99 -14.19
CA ALA A 658 -9.26 -13.84 -13.49
C ALA A 658 -9.86 -15.18 -13.00
N GLY A 659 -9.46 -16.31 -13.60
CA GLY A 659 -9.77 -17.65 -13.12
C GLY A 659 -9.04 -18.02 -11.81
N GLN A 660 -7.83 -17.50 -11.56
CA GLN A 660 -7.10 -17.70 -10.30
C GLN A 660 -7.82 -17.09 -9.11
N LEU A 661 -8.52 -15.95 -9.26
CA LEU A 661 -9.30 -15.35 -8.16
C LEU A 661 -10.26 -16.34 -7.51
N THR A 662 -10.88 -17.21 -8.31
CA THR A 662 -11.82 -18.23 -7.82
C THR A 662 -11.10 -19.45 -7.20
N ARG A 663 -9.78 -19.59 -7.43
CA ARG A 663 -8.91 -20.60 -6.81
C ARG A 663 -8.25 -20.09 -5.53
N MET A 664 -7.84 -18.82 -5.47
CA MET A 664 -7.24 -18.16 -4.30
C MET A 664 -8.20 -18.01 -3.11
N GLY A 665 -9.52 -17.98 -3.37
CA GLY A 665 -10.55 -17.91 -2.33
C GLY A 665 -11.03 -19.26 -1.78
N LYS A 666 -10.25 -20.34 -1.94
CA LYS A 666 -10.51 -21.68 -1.39
C LYS A 666 -9.47 -22.03 -0.33
#